data_AF-A0A226HDB9-F1
#
_entry.id   AF-A0A226HDB9-F1
#
_cell.length_a   1.000
_cell.length_b   1.000
_cell.length_c   1.000
_cell.angle_alpha   90.00
_cell.angle_beta   90.00
_cell.angle_gamma   90.00
#
_symmetry.space_group_name_H-M   'P 1'
#
loop_
_entity.id
_entity.type
_entity.pdbx_description
1 polymer ?
#
loop_
_entity_poly.entity_id
_entity_poly.type
_entity_poly.pdbx_seq_one_letter_code
_entity_poly.pdbx_strand_id
1 'polypeptide(L)'
;MKKTLYVLTLILILFISSSARSQDLLKSQDLSTVRVDYLSDEEMSKISAQLKSRNVTLDDVEDMAIAKGMSKTEFNKLKKKLDSYEEKTGKKSSKSKNKKKNKDSEFDDIESDTVFGRNQKKILNVKKKDSVNALIFGSELFDNPTLNFAPDLSMATPVNYILGPGDSLEISIYGIQQYEDEIQVNFEGKIAIENVGQIVVSGMTIEAATQKIKSAIAKVYSTVRSGQSKVSVSLSTIRTMKVTIVGGKQPGNYSISSLASVYNALHLAGGPGKNGSYRNIELIRNNKVYKNIDIYKFLVKGDQSENVSLKDNDVIRIPAYSQRVTVVGEVKRAGIFEMKSGETFKDLLSFASGFSESAYTASVNILQKTGKELKVQDLNESQYAVYQPQSGDLIKISKILNRFENRIKIEGSVFRPDYYSFNEGMRISDLVTRAEGLKEEAYTKRATIIRLKPDHTTEIVNLNLENALSGDLAADIELKREDIVTIYSVLDFREEYKVTIDGEVKNPGEYEFYENLTLNDLVIQVGGLTGSASKRVEIARMVKSDAIDDNDPKRVQLIDLEISADNNEQIQNFELMPFDVINIRRMAVYEKPQIVKISGAVTYPGKYVLANKKESLYNVVMRAGGLTAVANLDGMKIKRPIKDEQIQQLKSVNLNIEKDTLNKLSKKLKDELKFATIPINWEKIVKDKNHYSNVTLFPGDEIEVAVYNEGVKVTGNVLLTSEIPYRKGKGFKYYINAVGGVDSKGWKKKAYVIYPNGKAAVTGSFLFFRSYPNVTPDSQIVVPQKPEAKKMSAGEWVGIGSVLSTMTLAILAFLRT
;
A
#
# COMPACT_ATOMS: atom_id res chain seq x y z
N MET A 1 6.72 16.76 71.83
CA MET A 1 6.35 17.56 70.64
C MET A 1 7.55 17.92 69.74
N LYS A 2 8.42 16.96 69.39
CA LYS A 2 9.49 17.15 68.37
C LYS A 2 9.63 16.00 67.36
N LYS A 3 8.93 14.87 67.55
CA LYS A 3 8.92 13.73 66.60
C LYS A 3 7.71 13.71 65.66
N THR A 4 6.63 14.42 65.99
CA THR A 4 5.46 14.56 65.11
C THR A 4 5.65 15.61 64.02
N LEU A 5 6.62 16.52 64.16
CA LEU A 5 6.91 17.53 63.14
C LEU A 5 7.80 16.98 62.01
N TYR A 6 8.68 16.01 62.29
CA TYR A 6 9.50 15.33 61.27
C TYR A 6 8.69 14.36 60.41
N VAL A 7 7.66 13.73 60.97
CA VAL A 7 6.77 12.83 60.20
C VAL A 7 5.85 13.64 59.28
N LEU A 8 5.43 14.85 59.68
CA LEU A 8 4.64 15.72 58.80
C LEU A 8 5.48 16.37 57.69
N THR A 9 6.76 16.67 57.92
CA THR A 9 7.67 17.16 56.87
C THR A 9 8.14 16.05 55.92
N LEU A 10 8.31 14.81 56.39
CA LEU A 10 8.65 13.68 55.52
C LEU A 10 7.45 13.24 54.64
N ILE A 11 6.22 13.36 55.15
CA ILE A 11 4.99 13.09 54.37
C ILE A 11 4.70 14.21 53.34
N LEU A 12 5.18 15.43 53.57
CA LEU A 12 5.08 16.51 52.57
C LEU A 12 6.15 16.40 51.45
N ILE A 13 7.25 15.68 51.69
CA ILE A 13 8.33 15.46 50.71
C ILE A 13 8.10 14.17 49.87
N LEU A 14 7.31 13.21 50.38
CA LEU A 14 6.96 11.97 49.66
C LEU A 14 5.71 12.08 48.76
N PHE A 15 5.03 13.24 48.74
CA PHE A 15 4.08 13.63 47.70
C PHE A 15 4.70 14.53 46.62
N ILE A 16 6.03 14.46 46.44
CA ILE A 16 6.62 14.76 45.13
C ILE A 16 6.40 13.54 44.27
N SER A 17 5.15 13.31 43.89
CA SER A 17 4.89 12.70 42.60
C SER A 17 5.70 13.51 41.61
N SER A 18 6.69 12.87 41.00
CA SER A 18 7.12 13.22 39.67
C SER A 18 5.86 13.22 38.83
N SER A 19 5.19 14.38 38.79
CA SER A 19 4.61 14.82 37.54
C SER A 19 5.80 14.69 36.61
N ALA A 20 5.81 13.61 35.83
CA ALA A 20 6.31 13.71 34.49
C ALA A 20 5.60 14.96 34.00
N ARG A 21 6.32 16.10 34.04
CA ARG A 21 5.84 17.30 33.39
C ARG A 21 5.60 16.78 32.00
N SER A 22 4.33 16.69 31.63
CA SER A 22 3.95 16.53 30.25
C SER A 22 4.71 17.66 29.58
N GLN A 23 5.85 17.29 28.99
CA GLN A 23 6.62 18.23 28.20
C GLN A 23 5.66 18.53 27.08
N ASP A 24 5.11 19.73 27.14
CA ASP A 24 4.46 20.35 26.01
C ASP A 24 5.46 20.20 24.87
N LEU A 25 5.16 19.26 23.97
CA LEU A 25 6.12 18.75 22.98
C LEU A 25 6.68 19.90 22.14
N LEU A 26 5.87 20.95 21.97
CA LEU A 26 6.23 22.17 21.24
C LEU A 26 7.00 23.20 22.09
N LYS A 27 6.99 23.07 23.43
CA LYS A 27 7.79 23.88 24.35
C LYS A 27 9.05 23.19 24.88
N SER A 28 9.20 21.87 24.72
CA SER A 28 10.46 21.19 25.09
C SER A 28 11.63 21.79 24.31
N GLN A 29 12.79 21.90 24.96
CA GLN A 29 14.03 22.36 24.33
C GLN A 29 14.80 21.20 23.67
N ASP A 30 14.54 19.95 24.07
CA ASP A 30 15.15 18.74 23.51
C ASP A 30 14.08 17.66 23.27
N LEU A 31 14.07 17.12 22.05
CA LEU A 31 13.15 16.11 21.54
C LEU A 31 13.87 14.83 21.08
N SER A 32 15.17 14.69 21.32
CA SER A 32 15.99 13.55 20.89
C SER A 32 15.62 12.22 21.57
N THR A 33 15.08 12.29 22.79
CA THR A 33 14.66 11.12 23.58
C THR A 33 13.20 10.73 23.37
N VAL A 34 12.42 11.52 22.61
CA VAL A 34 11.00 11.25 22.40
C VAL A 34 10.84 9.96 21.59
N ARG A 35 9.88 9.14 22.02
CA ARG A 35 9.48 7.89 21.38
C ARG A 35 7.97 7.88 21.23
N VAL A 36 7.51 8.10 20.01
CA VAL A 36 6.09 8.33 19.69
C VAL A 36 5.22 7.11 20.01
N ASP A 37 5.78 5.92 19.91
CA ASP A 37 5.05 4.67 20.18
C ASP A 37 4.50 4.63 21.62
N TYR A 38 5.12 5.35 22.57
CA TYR A 38 4.70 5.42 23.97
C TYR A 38 3.77 6.59 24.31
N LEU A 39 3.44 7.48 23.36
CA LEU A 39 2.49 8.58 23.62
C LEU A 39 1.07 8.05 23.84
N SER A 40 0.42 8.51 24.90
CA SER A 40 -0.97 8.21 25.23
C SER A 40 -1.96 9.08 24.45
N ASP A 41 -3.21 8.63 24.33
CA ASP A 41 -4.30 9.41 23.69
C ASP A 41 -4.51 10.78 24.39
N GLU A 42 -4.25 10.86 25.69
CA GLU A 42 -4.32 12.12 26.44
C GLU A 42 -3.19 13.10 26.04
N GLU A 43 -1.99 12.60 25.79
CA GLU A 43 -0.88 13.39 25.26
C GLU A 43 -1.14 13.82 23.80
N MET A 44 -1.73 12.95 22.99
CA MET A 44 -2.19 13.30 21.64
C MET A 44 -3.25 14.39 21.67
N SER A 45 -4.14 14.37 22.67
CA SER A 45 -5.10 15.45 22.92
C SER A 45 -4.44 16.78 23.25
N LYS A 46 -3.39 16.76 24.08
CA LYS A 46 -2.64 17.98 24.46
C LYS A 46 -1.87 18.56 23.27
N ILE A 47 -1.24 17.70 22.46
CA ILE A 47 -0.55 18.09 21.23
C ILE A 47 -1.54 18.69 20.22
N SER A 48 -2.69 18.04 19.98
CA SER A 48 -3.75 18.58 19.12
C SER A 48 -4.27 19.94 19.62
N ALA A 49 -4.49 20.08 20.94
CA ALA A 49 -4.94 21.34 21.53
C ALA A 49 -3.89 22.46 21.41
N GLN A 50 -2.60 22.16 21.55
CA GLN A 50 -1.52 23.13 21.42
C GLN A 50 -1.36 23.65 19.98
N LEU A 51 -1.39 22.74 19.00
CA LEU A 51 -1.37 23.09 17.57
C LEU A 51 -2.56 24.01 17.23
N LYS A 52 -3.75 23.66 17.71
CA LYS A 52 -4.97 24.48 17.55
C LYS A 52 -4.84 25.85 18.22
N SER A 53 -4.33 25.91 19.45
CA SER A 53 -4.16 27.18 20.19
C SER A 53 -3.19 28.16 19.52
N ARG A 54 -2.27 27.65 18.69
CA ARG A 54 -1.28 28.44 17.95
C ARG A 54 -1.63 28.64 16.48
N ASN A 55 -2.76 28.10 16.02
CA ASN A 55 -3.20 28.12 14.62
C ASN A 55 -2.12 27.63 13.64
N VAL A 56 -1.32 26.65 14.06
CA VAL A 56 -0.29 25.99 13.24
C VAL A 56 -0.60 24.51 13.11
N THR A 57 -0.25 23.91 11.98
CA THR A 57 -0.41 22.46 11.81
C THR A 57 0.85 21.71 12.23
N LEU A 58 0.73 20.39 12.38
CA LEU A 58 1.90 19.56 12.71
C LEU A 58 2.97 19.69 11.61
N ASP A 59 2.57 19.86 10.35
CA ASP A 59 3.50 20.02 9.23
C ASP A 59 4.27 21.35 9.28
N ASP A 60 3.66 22.42 9.80
CA ASP A 60 4.29 23.73 9.92
C ASP A 60 5.38 23.77 11.02
N VAL A 61 5.42 22.78 11.93
CA VAL A 61 6.38 22.71 13.04
C VAL A 61 7.43 21.61 12.88
N GLU A 62 7.49 20.98 11.71
CA GLU A 62 8.41 19.88 11.42
C GLU A 62 9.88 20.29 11.57
N ASP A 63 10.28 21.37 10.91
CA ASP A 63 11.66 21.86 10.95
C ASP A 63 12.06 22.28 12.38
N MET A 64 11.13 22.81 13.16
CA MET A 64 11.34 23.17 14.56
C MET A 64 11.52 21.93 15.44
N ALA A 65 10.75 20.86 15.21
CA ALA A 65 10.86 19.62 15.98
C ALA A 65 12.19 18.90 15.69
N ILE A 66 12.63 18.90 14.43
CA ILE A 66 13.92 18.34 14.02
C ILE A 66 15.08 19.17 14.58
N ALA A 67 15.01 20.51 14.52
CA ALA A 67 16.03 21.39 15.10
C ALA A 67 16.19 21.21 16.62
N LYS A 68 15.12 20.76 17.29
CA LYS A 68 15.13 20.42 18.72
C LYS A 68 15.54 18.95 18.99
N GLY A 69 15.99 18.20 18.00
CA GLY A 69 16.58 16.87 18.17
C GLY A 69 15.67 15.68 17.83
N MET A 70 14.40 15.88 17.44
CA MET A 70 13.53 14.77 17.04
C MET A 70 14.00 14.15 15.72
N SER A 71 14.11 12.82 15.65
CA SER A 71 14.44 12.15 14.39
C SER A 71 13.28 12.26 13.39
N LYS A 72 13.59 12.33 12.09
CA LYS A 72 12.58 12.33 11.01
C LYS A 72 11.65 11.11 11.07
N THR A 73 12.16 9.97 11.54
CA THR A 73 11.39 8.73 11.71
C THR A 73 10.38 8.82 12.84
N GLU A 74 10.77 9.37 14.00
CA GLU A 74 9.84 9.60 15.11
C GLU A 74 8.82 10.69 14.75
N PHE A 75 9.23 11.77 14.06
CA PHE A 75 8.29 12.79 13.59
C PHE A 75 7.21 12.23 12.65
N ASN A 76 7.59 11.35 11.72
CA ASN A 76 6.63 10.67 10.84
C ASN A 76 5.69 9.72 11.60
N LYS A 77 6.17 9.05 12.66
CA LYS A 77 5.28 8.28 13.54
C LYS A 77 4.30 9.20 14.26
N LEU A 78 4.74 10.38 14.71
CA LEU A 78 3.90 11.34 15.43
C LEU A 78 2.76 11.81 14.54
N LYS A 79 3.09 12.15 13.28
CA LYS A 79 2.12 12.53 12.26
C LYS A 79 1.04 11.47 12.06
N LYS A 80 1.45 10.22 11.83
CA LYS A 80 0.51 9.09 11.67
C LYS A 80 -0.35 8.86 12.90
N LYS A 81 0.24 8.94 14.11
CA LYS A 81 -0.47 8.72 15.37
C LYS A 81 -1.47 9.84 15.65
N LEU A 82 -1.12 11.11 15.36
CA LEU A 82 -2.00 12.27 15.51
C LEU A 82 -3.16 12.23 14.50
N ASP A 83 -2.89 11.89 13.24
CA ASP A 83 -3.92 11.70 12.22
C ASP A 83 -4.94 10.63 12.65
N SER A 84 -4.45 9.49 13.16
CA SER A 84 -5.32 8.41 13.65
C SER A 84 -6.14 8.80 14.90
N TYR A 85 -5.58 9.67 15.75
CA TYR A 85 -6.25 10.17 16.96
C TYR A 85 -7.34 11.21 16.61
N GLU A 86 -7.07 12.10 15.66
CA GLU A 86 -8.06 13.09 15.19
C GLU A 86 -9.19 12.45 14.38
N GLU A 87 -8.92 11.35 13.65
CA GLU A 87 -9.95 10.52 13.02
C GLU A 87 -10.85 9.81 14.04
N LYS A 88 -10.27 9.28 15.13
CA LYS A 88 -11.04 8.62 16.21
C LYS A 88 -11.93 9.57 17.01
N THR A 89 -11.56 10.85 17.13
CA THR A 89 -12.23 11.81 18.02
C THR A 89 -13.17 12.79 17.31
N GLY A 90 -13.28 12.74 15.98
CA GLY A 90 -14.25 13.54 15.21
C GLY A 90 -14.06 15.05 15.27
N LYS A 91 -12.94 15.56 15.82
CA LYS A 91 -12.65 16.99 16.03
C LYS A 91 -11.52 17.49 15.12
N LYS A 92 -11.80 17.73 13.84
CA LYS A 92 -10.91 18.50 12.94
C LYS A 92 -11.23 20.00 12.99
N SER A 93 -10.23 20.80 13.38
CA SER A 93 -10.18 22.27 13.22
C SER A 93 -9.34 22.58 11.98
N SER A 94 -9.81 23.49 11.12
CA SER A 94 -9.09 24.06 9.95
C SER A 94 -7.81 24.81 10.38
N LYS A 95 -6.72 24.96 9.60
CA LYS A 95 -6.41 24.75 8.17
C LYS A 95 -4.87 24.73 7.90
N SER A 96 -4.47 24.19 6.73
CA SER A 96 -3.20 24.29 5.96
C SER A 96 -2.15 23.17 6.19
N LYS A 97 -1.78 22.26 5.28
CA LYS A 97 -1.88 22.18 3.81
C LYS A 97 -1.85 20.69 3.35
N ASN A 98 -2.56 20.43 2.24
CA ASN A 98 -2.28 19.41 1.22
C ASN A 98 -2.43 17.91 1.52
N LYS A 99 -3.68 17.41 1.53
CA LYS A 99 -4.22 16.70 0.35
C LYS A 99 -5.74 16.51 0.45
N LYS A 100 -6.38 17.01 -0.60
CA LYS A 100 -7.80 17.11 -0.93
C LYS A 100 -8.60 15.81 -0.74
N LYS A 101 -9.72 15.90 0.00
CA LYS A 101 -11.03 15.37 -0.43
C LYS A 101 -12.18 16.24 0.10
N ASN A 102 -12.67 17.09 -0.81
CA ASN A 102 -14.05 17.45 -1.11
C ASN A 102 -15.00 17.70 0.07
N LYS A 103 -15.15 18.97 0.42
CA LYS A 103 -16.47 19.62 0.39
C LYS A 103 -16.27 21.12 0.14
N ASP A 104 -16.90 21.55 -0.95
CA ASP A 104 -17.35 22.91 -1.27
C ASP A 104 -16.31 24.03 -1.13
N SER A 105 -15.54 24.23 -2.20
CA SER A 105 -14.71 25.43 -2.38
C SER A 105 -15.60 26.60 -2.76
N GLU A 106 -15.94 27.42 -1.77
CA GLU A 106 -16.07 28.86 -1.99
C GLU A 106 -14.71 29.41 -2.45
N PHE A 107 -14.78 30.21 -3.51
CA PHE A 107 -13.73 31.10 -3.97
C PHE A 107 -13.27 32.02 -2.82
N ASP A 108 -12.02 31.85 -2.39
CA ASP A 108 -11.27 32.87 -1.66
C ASP A 108 -9.85 32.86 -2.23
N ASP A 109 -9.68 33.63 -3.31
CA ASP A 109 -8.38 34.20 -3.67
C ASP A 109 -8.05 35.23 -2.59
N ILE A 110 -6.95 35.00 -1.88
CA ILE A 110 -6.28 36.03 -1.10
C ILE A 110 -5.44 36.80 -2.13
N GLU A 111 -6.02 37.86 -2.67
CA GLU A 111 -5.26 38.97 -3.24
C GLU A 111 -4.77 39.85 -2.09
N SER A 112 -3.46 39.86 -1.88
CA SER A 112 -2.75 41.02 -1.35
C SER A 112 -1.28 40.89 -1.75
N ASP A 113 -0.95 41.40 -2.93
CA ASP A 113 -0.09 42.59 -3.04
C ASP A 113 0.29 42.81 -4.50
N THR A 114 -0.01 44.02 -5.00
CA THR A 114 0.22 44.57 -6.35
C THR A 114 -0.69 44.04 -7.48
N VAL A 115 -1.97 44.42 -7.49
CA VAL A 115 -2.86 44.17 -8.64
C VAL A 115 -2.75 45.32 -9.65
N PHE A 116 -1.98 45.12 -10.72
CA PHE A 116 -2.20 45.84 -11.97
C PHE A 116 -3.37 45.14 -12.70
N GLY A 117 -4.57 45.71 -12.67
CA GLY A 117 -5.75 45.12 -13.33
C GLY A 117 -7.09 45.73 -12.91
N ARG A 118 -8.18 45.36 -13.61
CA ARG A 118 -9.54 45.83 -13.30
C ARG A 118 -10.08 45.24 -12.02
N ASN A 119 -10.85 46.04 -11.29
CA ASN A 119 -11.57 45.60 -10.10
C ASN A 119 -12.89 44.90 -10.48
N GLN A 120 -13.24 43.83 -9.76
CA GLN A 120 -14.54 43.17 -9.88
C GLN A 120 -15.07 42.77 -8.50
N LYS A 121 -16.36 43.01 -8.26
CA LYS A 121 -17.02 42.52 -7.03
C LYS A 121 -16.93 40.99 -6.95
N LYS A 122 -16.61 40.47 -5.77
CA LYS A 122 -16.49 39.04 -5.50
C LYS A 122 -17.75 38.29 -5.96
N ILE A 123 -17.57 37.34 -6.89
CA ILE A 123 -18.63 36.46 -7.37
C ILE A 123 -18.70 35.23 -6.47
N LEU A 124 -19.88 34.96 -5.91
CA LEU A 124 -20.15 33.75 -5.12
C LEU A 124 -20.89 32.71 -5.97
N ASN A 125 -20.14 31.81 -6.59
CA ASN A 125 -20.69 30.60 -7.22
C ASN A 125 -20.17 29.37 -6.46
N VAL A 126 -21.05 28.61 -5.80
CA VAL A 126 -20.66 27.43 -5.02
C VAL A 126 -20.58 26.21 -5.95
N LYS A 127 -19.36 25.83 -6.37
CA LYS A 127 -19.13 24.62 -7.16
C LYS A 127 -19.07 23.40 -6.24
N LYS A 128 -20.05 22.50 -6.34
CA LYS A 128 -20.02 21.21 -5.62
C LYS A 128 -18.98 20.29 -6.27
N LYS A 129 -18.22 19.56 -5.46
CA LYS A 129 -17.17 18.68 -5.99
C LYS A 129 -17.72 17.28 -6.27
N ASP A 130 -17.81 16.95 -7.55
CA ASP A 130 -18.47 15.74 -8.03
C ASP A 130 -17.51 14.58 -8.33
N SER A 131 -18.06 13.37 -8.38
CA SER A 131 -17.39 12.13 -8.80
C SER A 131 -17.18 12.09 -10.32
N VAL A 132 -15.98 11.69 -10.72
CA VAL A 132 -15.47 11.65 -12.11
C VAL A 132 -16.34 10.73 -12.97
N ASN A 133 -16.72 11.18 -14.16
CA ASN A 133 -17.22 10.26 -15.21
C ASN A 133 -16.14 10.12 -16.28
N ALA A 134 -15.03 9.45 -15.91
CA ALA A 134 -13.73 9.46 -16.60
C ALA A 134 -13.74 8.88 -18.03
N LEU A 135 -14.89 8.41 -18.50
CA LEU A 135 -15.03 7.76 -19.79
C LEU A 135 -15.56 8.71 -20.86
N ILE A 136 -16.26 9.81 -20.55
CA ILE A 136 -16.82 10.69 -21.60
C ILE A 136 -15.76 11.68 -22.08
N PHE A 137 -15.44 11.66 -23.37
CA PHE A 137 -14.47 12.58 -23.95
C PHE A 137 -14.93 14.05 -23.83
N GLY A 138 -14.04 14.89 -23.31
CA GLY A 138 -14.27 16.31 -23.05
C GLY A 138 -14.80 16.63 -21.65
N SER A 139 -15.20 15.63 -20.87
CA SER A 139 -15.61 15.84 -19.47
C SER A 139 -14.44 16.29 -18.59
N GLU A 140 -13.22 15.89 -18.94
CA GLU A 140 -11.96 16.24 -18.26
C GLU A 140 -11.71 17.76 -18.18
N LEU A 141 -12.26 18.56 -19.11
CA LEU A 141 -12.09 20.02 -19.15
C LEU A 141 -12.76 20.72 -17.97
N PHE A 142 -13.81 20.13 -17.41
CA PHE A 142 -14.68 20.77 -16.42
C PHE A 142 -14.53 20.18 -15.01
N ASP A 143 -13.84 19.04 -14.92
CA ASP A 143 -13.64 18.27 -13.69
C ASP A 143 -12.42 18.74 -12.88
N ASN A 144 -11.49 19.52 -13.45
CA ASN A 144 -10.35 20.04 -12.71
C ASN A 144 -10.71 21.32 -11.92
N PRO A 145 -10.71 21.29 -10.57
CA PRO A 145 -11.01 22.47 -9.75
C PRO A 145 -9.90 23.53 -9.77
N THR A 146 -8.72 23.24 -10.34
CA THR A 146 -7.63 24.21 -10.49
C THR A 146 -7.57 24.85 -11.87
N LEU A 147 -8.31 24.34 -12.87
CA LEU A 147 -8.48 25.08 -14.11
C LEU A 147 -9.43 26.23 -13.80
N ASN A 148 -8.94 27.46 -13.87
CA ASN A 148 -9.79 28.63 -13.80
C ASN A 148 -9.88 29.21 -15.21
N PHE A 149 -11.10 29.24 -15.77
CA PHE A 149 -11.33 29.93 -17.03
C PHE A 149 -11.56 31.43 -16.82
N ALA A 150 -11.51 31.95 -15.59
CA ALA A 150 -11.80 33.35 -15.28
C ALA A 150 -11.21 34.31 -16.32
N PRO A 151 -12.01 35.28 -16.79
CA PRO A 151 -11.55 36.22 -17.79
C PRO A 151 -10.36 37.00 -17.22
N ASP A 152 -9.33 37.19 -18.05
CA ASP A 152 -8.13 37.91 -17.64
C ASP A 152 -8.46 39.41 -17.43
N LEU A 153 -8.49 39.82 -16.15
CA LEU A 153 -8.79 41.18 -15.72
C LEU A 153 -7.62 42.15 -15.96
N SER A 154 -6.43 41.64 -16.31
CA SER A 154 -5.24 42.43 -16.61
C SER A 154 -5.10 42.80 -18.10
N MET A 155 -5.96 42.27 -18.98
CA MET A 155 -5.98 42.65 -20.39
C MET A 155 -6.39 44.12 -20.59
N ALA A 156 -5.87 44.75 -21.65
CA ALA A 156 -6.29 46.08 -22.09
C ALA A 156 -7.81 46.16 -22.35
N THR A 157 -8.39 47.35 -22.18
CA THR A 157 -9.86 47.53 -22.26
C THR A 157 -10.34 47.18 -23.66
N PRO A 158 -11.22 46.16 -23.81
CA PRO A 158 -11.72 45.80 -25.13
C PRO A 158 -12.47 46.99 -25.71
N VAL A 159 -12.02 47.51 -26.85
CA VAL A 159 -12.62 48.68 -27.50
C VAL A 159 -14.10 48.47 -27.84
N ASN A 160 -14.49 47.21 -28.05
CA ASN A 160 -15.85 46.76 -28.36
C ASN A 160 -16.67 46.38 -27.11
N TYR A 161 -16.15 46.55 -25.89
CA TYR A 161 -16.91 46.31 -24.66
C TYR A 161 -18.10 47.26 -24.58
N ILE A 162 -19.29 46.71 -24.36
CA ILE A 162 -20.53 47.48 -24.29
C ILE A 162 -20.81 47.87 -22.84
N LEU A 163 -20.72 49.17 -22.57
CA LEU A 163 -20.97 49.75 -21.26
C LEU A 163 -22.42 49.55 -20.82
N GLY A 164 -22.61 49.44 -19.51
CA GLY A 164 -23.90 49.71 -18.92
C GLY A 164 -23.86 49.89 -17.41
N PRO A 165 -25.03 49.90 -16.75
CA PRO A 165 -25.12 50.25 -15.34
C PRO A 165 -24.25 49.37 -14.46
N GLY A 166 -23.54 50.01 -13.52
CA GLY A 166 -22.65 49.35 -12.57
C GLY A 166 -21.18 49.23 -13.01
N ASP A 167 -20.86 49.48 -14.29
CA ASP A 167 -19.48 49.66 -14.75
C ASP A 167 -18.89 50.96 -14.17
N SER A 168 -17.58 51.03 -13.95
CA SER A 168 -16.88 52.27 -13.58
C SER A 168 -15.78 52.58 -14.59
N LEU A 169 -15.78 53.83 -15.05
CA LEU A 169 -14.84 54.34 -16.03
C LEU A 169 -13.77 55.16 -15.31
N GLU A 170 -12.52 54.85 -15.57
CA GLU A 170 -11.39 55.70 -15.23
C GLU A 170 -11.19 56.70 -16.38
N ILE A 171 -11.37 57.99 -16.08
CA ILE A 171 -11.22 59.06 -17.05
C ILE A 171 -9.97 59.83 -16.67
N SER A 172 -8.96 59.77 -17.54
CA SER A 172 -7.69 60.48 -17.34
C SER A 172 -7.49 61.53 -18.42
N ILE A 173 -7.29 62.77 -18.00
CA ILE A 173 -6.89 63.91 -18.83
C ILE A 173 -5.44 64.24 -18.48
N TYR A 174 -4.58 64.28 -19.48
CA TYR A 174 -3.15 64.52 -19.31
C TYR A 174 -2.61 65.50 -20.36
N GLY A 175 -1.54 66.22 -20.02
CA GLY A 175 -0.97 67.31 -20.80
C GLY A 175 -0.90 68.58 -19.97
N ILE A 176 -1.43 69.69 -20.49
CA ILE A 176 -1.52 70.97 -19.76
C ILE A 176 -2.54 70.89 -18.63
N GLN A 177 -3.71 70.29 -18.90
CA GLN A 177 -4.71 70.00 -17.88
C GLN A 177 -4.52 68.59 -17.35
N GLN A 178 -4.58 68.44 -16.02
CA GLN A 178 -4.59 67.16 -15.33
C GLN A 178 -5.94 66.96 -14.65
N TYR A 179 -6.55 65.79 -14.85
CA TYR A 179 -7.77 65.34 -14.19
C TYR A 179 -7.78 63.82 -14.24
N GLU A 180 -8.05 63.18 -13.12
CA GLU A 180 -8.16 61.73 -13.03
C GLU A 180 -9.27 61.42 -12.04
N ASP A 181 -10.26 60.65 -12.50
CA ASP A 181 -11.41 60.31 -11.69
C ASP A 181 -12.00 58.96 -12.12
N GLU A 182 -12.52 58.20 -11.15
CA GLU A 182 -13.23 56.96 -11.38
C GLU A 182 -14.73 57.20 -11.23
N ILE A 183 -15.45 57.14 -12.36
CA ILE A 183 -16.85 57.52 -12.44
C ILE A 183 -17.71 56.29 -12.75
N GLN A 184 -18.64 56.00 -11.84
CA GLN A 184 -19.58 54.90 -12.02
C GLN A 184 -20.71 55.26 -12.99
N VAL A 185 -21.04 54.33 -13.89
CA VAL A 185 -22.23 54.38 -14.74
C VAL A 185 -23.46 54.08 -13.88
N ASN A 186 -24.32 55.07 -13.72
CA ASN A 186 -25.53 54.96 -12.89
C ASN A 186 -26.62 54.08 -13.56
N PHE A 187 -27.72 53.84 -12.84
CA PHE A 187 -28.85 53.03 -13.34
C PHE A 187 -29.56 53.62 -14.56
N GLU A 188 -29.50 54.94 -14.77
CA GLU A 188 -30.00 55.59 -15.99
C GLU A 188 -29.03 55.46 -17.17
N GLY A 189 -27.87 54.84 -16.96
CA GLY A 189 -26.85 54.64 -17.98
C GLY A 189 -26.01 55.89 -18.28
N LYS A 190 -25.91 56.80 -17.32
CA LYS A 190 -25.16 58.07 -17.43
C LYS A 190 -23.94 58.06 -16.49
N ILE A 191 -22.93 58.83 -16.87
CA ILE A 191 -21.84 59.25 -16.00
C ILE A 191 -21.97 60.76 -15.74
N ALA A 192 -21.50 61.22 -14.59
CA ALA A 192 -21.46 62.65 -14.25
C ALA A 192 -20.01 63.08 -14.06
N ILE A 193 -19.53 63.99 -14.91
CA ILE A 193 -18.18 64.55 -14.81
C ILE A 193 -18.30 65.96 -14.25
N GLU A 194 -17.45 66.28 -13.27
CA GLU A 194 -17.43 67.60 -12.63
C GLU A 194 -17.21 68.71 -13.68
N ASN A 195 -17.99 69.80 -13.56
CA ASN A 195 -18.00 70.94 -14.48
C ASN A 195 -18.43 70.66 -15.94
N VAL A 196 -18.60 69.39 -16.34
CA VAL A 196 -19.05 69.00 -17.70
C VAL A 196 -20.52 68.57 -17.73
N GLY A 197 -21.01 67.94 -16.66
CA GLY A 197 -22.39 67.48 -16.52
C GLY A 197 -22.58 65.99 -16.85
N GLN A 198 -23.83 65.61 -17.11
CA GLN A 198 -24.22 64.21 -17.32
C GLN A 198 -24.07 63.76 -18.77
N ILE A 199 -23.49 62.58 -18.99
CA ILE A 199 -23.26 61.98 -20.32
C ILE A 199 -23.83 60.57 -20.35
N VAL A 200 -24.74 60.29 -21.28
CA VAL A 200 -25.27 58.93 -21.52
C VAL A 200 -24.20 58.07 -22.19
N VAL A 201 -23.83 56.95 -21.56
CA VAL A 201 -22.80 56.01 -22.07
C VAL A 201 -23.27 54.55 -22.13
N SER A 202 -24.40 54.20 -21.48
CA SER A 202 -24.94 52.84 -21.53
C SER A 202 -25.31 52.42 -22.95
N GLY A 203 -24.99 51.18 -23.31
CA GLY A 203 -25.17 50.64 -24.65
C GLY A 203 -24.11 51.06 -25.66
N MET A 204 -23.18 51.95 -25.30
CA MET A 204 -22.06 52.35 -26.16
C MET A 204 -20.86 51.43 -25.97
N THR A 205 -20.07 51.27 -27.03
CA THR A 205 -18.74 50.68 -26.90
C THR A 205 -17.81 51.63 -26.15
N ILE A 206 -16.75 51.12 -25.53
CA ILE A 206 -15.71 51.95 -24.89
C ILE A 206 -15.17 52.99 -25.86
N GLU A 207 -14.92 52.61 -27.12
CA GLU A 207 -14.46 53.53 -28.15
C GLU A 207 -15.47 54.68 -28.41
N ALA A 208 -16.75 54.34 -28.61
CA ALA A 208 -17.79 55.33 -28.85
C ALA A 208 -18.01 56.24 -27.64
N ALA A 209 -17.96 55.68 -26.42
CA ALA A 209 -18.04 56.43 -25.17
C ALA A 209 -16.85 57.38 -25.03
N THR A 210 -15.63 56.94 -25.35
CA THR A 210 -14.42 57.77 -25.31
C THR A 210 -14.56 59.00 -26.19
N GLN A 211 -15.02 58.84 -27.43
CA GLN A 211 -15.24 59.97 -28.34
C GLN A 211 -16.32 60.93 -27.83
N LYS A 212 -17.41 60.39 -27.27
CA LYS A 212 -18.51 61.19 -26.71
C LYS A 212 -18.08 61.98 -25.48
N ILE A 213 -17.33 61.35 -24.58
CA ILE A 213 -16.76 61.95 -23.37
C ILE A 213 -15.78 63.05 -23.75
N LYS A 214 -14.83 62.76 -24.64
CA LYS A 214 -13.87 63.73 -25.17
C LYS A 214 -14.58 64.95 -25.77
N SER A 215 -15.63 64.73 -26.55
CA SER A 215 -16.42 65.81 -27.17
C SER A 215 -17.16 66.67 -26.13
N ALA A 216 -17.65 66.08 -25.04
CA ALA A 216 -18.31 66.81 -23.97
C ALA A 216 -17.30 67.65 -23.16
N ILE A 217 -16.16 67.07 -22.79
CA ILE A 217 -15.08 67.76 -22.07
C ILE A 217 -14.54 68.94 -22.90
N ALA A 218 -14.36 68.76 -24.20
CA ALA A 218 -13.86 69.81 -25.10
C ALA A 218 -14.76 71.05 -25.21
N LYS A 219 -16.04 70.97 -24.79
CA LYS A 219 -16.95 72.13 -24.74
C LYS A 219 -16.64 73.06 -23.57
N VAL A 220 -16.09 72.51 -22.49
CA VAL A 220 -15.82 73.24 -21.23
C VAL A 220 -14.33 73.58 -21.13
N TYR A 221 -13.45 72.65 -21.48
CA TYR A 221 -11.99 72.82 -21.38
C TYR A 221 -11.34 73.08 -22.74
N SER A 222 -10.86 74.30 -22.96
CA SER A 222 -10.24 74.75 -24.21
C SER A 222 -8.93 74.03 -24.55
N THR A 223 -8.20 73.55 -23.54
CA THR A 223 -6.95 72.77 -23.69
C THR A 223 -7.18 71.38 -24.32
N VAL A 224 -8.34 70.78 -24.05
CA VAL A 224 -8.76 69.52 -24.70
C VAL A 224 -9.21 69.80 -26.14
N ARG A 225 -9.92 70.90 -26.38
CA ARG A 225 -10.36 71.31 -27.73
C ARG A 225 -9.19 71.63 -28.66
N SER A 226 -8.15 72.29 -28.15
CA SER A 226 -6.93 72.64 -28.90
C SER A 226 -5.96 71.47 -29.07
N GLY A 227 -6.20 70.33 -28.41
CA GLY A 227 -5.35 69.14 -28.47
C GLY A 227 -4.11 69.19 -27.57
N GLN A 228 -3.93 70.26 -26.80
CA GLN A 228 -2.86 70.40 -25.82
C GLN A 228 -3.03 69.47 -24.60
N SER A 229 -4.25 68.98 -24.36
CA SER A 229 -4.56 67.94 -23.38
C SER A 229 -5.30 66.78 -24.05
N LYS A 230 -4.93 65.55 -23.71
CA LYS A 230 -5.53 64.31 -24.26
C LYS A 230 -6.44 63.68 -23.23
N VAL A 231 -7.51 63.01 -23.69
CA VAL A 231 -8.47 62.29 -22.85
C VAL A 231 -8.32 60.80 -23.12
N SER A 232 -8.09 60.03 -22.07
CA SER A 232 -8.13 58.57 -22.05
C SER A 232 -9.32 58.10 -21.22
N VAL A 233 -10.02 57.08 -21.70
CA VAL A 233 -11.11 56.44 -20.96
C VAL A 233 -10.82 54.95 -20.89
N SER A 234 -10.77 54.46 -19.67
CA SER A 234 -10.39 53.11 -19.28
C SER A 234 -11.54 52.52 -18.45
N LEU A 235 -11.68 51.18 -18.45
CA LEU A 235 -12.67 50.51 -17.63
C LEU A 235 -11.96 50.07 -16.35
N SER A 236 -12.28 50.70 -15.22
CA SER A 236 -11.69 50.37 -13.91
C SER A 236 -12.41 49.19 -13.26
N THR A 237 -13.73 49.32 -13.09
CA THR A 237 -14.56 48.29 -12.45
C THR A 237 -15.57 47.72 -13.45
N ILE A 238 -15.68 46.39 -13.54
CA ILE A 238 -16.64 45.73 -14.44
C ILE A 238 -17.86 45.21 -13.69
N ARG A 239 -19.03 45.32 -14.32
CA ARG A 239 -20.28 44.81 -13.74
C ARG A 239 -20.36 43.29 -13.76
N THR A 240 -21.13 42.77 -12.82
CA THR A 240 -21.54 41.36 -12.77
C THR A 240 -22.86 41.20 -13.53
N MET A 241 -22.96 40.20 -14.39
CA MET A 241 -24.18 39.84 -15.13
C MET A 241 -24.69 38.47 -14.70
N LYS A 242 -25.98 38.20 -14.96
CA LYS A 242 -26.61 36.91 -14.66
C LYS A 242 -26.87 36.14 -15.95
N VAL A 243 -26.49 34.87 -15.96
CA VAL A 243 -26.81 33.93 -17.05
C VAL A 243 -27.46 32.68 -16.48
N THR A 244 -28.30 32.01 -17.27
CA THR A 244 -28.96 30.77 -16.86
C THR A 244 -28.37 29.60 -17.62
N ILE A 245 -28.06 28.51 -16.93
CA ILE A 245 -27.52 27.29 -17.53
C ILE A 245 -28.47 26.13 -17.22
N VAL A 246 -28.94 25.45 -18.26
CA VAL A 246 -29.84 24.28 -18.15
C VAL A 246 -29.21 23.06 -18.81
N GLY A 247 -29.42 21.87 -18.23
CA GLY A 247 -28.83 20.61 -18.71
C GLY A 247 -27.34 20.40 -18.37
N GLY A 248 -26.72 21.36 -17.70
CA GLY A 248 -25.38 21.23 -17.13
C GLY A 248 -25.34 20.27 -15.94
N LYS A 249 -24.13 19.93 -15.49
CA LYS A 249 -23.90 19.13 -14.29
C LYS A 249 -24.47 19.81 -13.04
N GLN A 250 -24.33 21.13 -12.98
CA GLN A 250 -24.92 22.01 -11.97
C GLN A 250 -25.81 23.05 -12.68
N PRO A 251 -27.07 22.72 -12.98
CA PRO A 251 -27.97 23.67 -13.63
C PRO A 251 -28.38 24.79 -12.66
N GLY A 252 -28.56 26.01 -13.16
CA GLY A 252 -28.95 27.15 -12.32
C GLY A 252 -28.61 28.52 -12.93
N ASN A 253 -28.85 29.56 -12.15
CA ASN A 253 -28.45 30.93 -12.48
C ASN A 253 -27.06 31.20 -11.91
N TYR A 254 -26.18 31.74 -12.76
CA TYR A 254 -24.80 32.05 -12.41
C TYR A 254 -24.57 33.55 -12.52
N SER A 255 -23.92 34.10 -11.50
CA SER A 255 -23.38 35.46 -11.57
C SER A 255 -21.98 35.37 -12.17
N ILE A 256 -21.71 36.08 -13.25
CA ILE A 256 -20.43 36.03 -13.96
C ILE A 256 -19.95 37.42 -14.37
N SER A 257 -18.66 37.53 -14.69
CA SER A 257 -18.07 38.74 -15.26
C SER A 257 -18.70 39.09 -16.59
N SER A 258 -18.83 40.39 -16.88
CA SER A 258 -19.25 40.88 -18.19
C SER A 258 -18.28 40.59 -19.34
N LEU A 259 -17.07 40.14 -19.01
CA LEU A 259 -16.06 39.68 -19.97
C LEU A 259 -16.10 38.15 -20.18
N ALA A 260 -16.95 37.42 -19.46
CA ALA A 260 -17.01 35.97 -19.54
C ALA A 260 -17.57 35.46 -20.87
N SER A 261 -17.07 34.30 -21.32
CA SER A 261 -17.56 33.59 -22.49
C SER A 261 -18.40 32.36 -22.13
N VAL A 262 -18.93 31.69 -23.15
CA VAL A 262 -19.65 30.41 -22.99
C VAL A 262 -18.80 29.38 -22.23
N TYR A 263 -17.49 29.27 -22.52
CA TYR A 263 -16.62 28.29 -21.85
C TYR A 263 -16.42 28.59 -20.35
N ASN A 264 -16.33 29.87 -19.97
CA ASN A 264 -16.33 30.28 -18.56
C ASN A 264 -17.58 29.76 -17.84
N ALA A 265 -18.74 30.02 -18.43
CA ALA A 265 -20.03 29.66 -17.85
C ALA A 265 -20.21 28.13 -17.77
N LEU A 266 -19.84 27.40 -18.82
CA LEU A 266 -19.84 25.93 -18.81
C LEU A 266 -18.92 25.38 -17.72
N HIS A 267 -17.74 25.96 -17.53
CA HIS A 267 -16.83 25.52 -16.48
C HIS A 267 -17.38 25.75 -15.07
N LEU A 268 -18.03 26.89 -14.83
CA LEU A 268 -18.71 27.18 -13.57
C LEU A 268 -19.84 26.18 -13.30
N ALA A 269 -20.60 25.79 -14.33
CA ALA A 269 -21.64 24.77 -14.23
C ALA A 269 -21.13 23.32 -14.16
N GLY A 270 -19.81 23.09 -14.19
CA GLY A 270 -19.21 21.76 -14.20
C GLY A 270 -19.37 21.02 -15.52
N GLY A 271 -19.64 21.75 -16.61
CA GLY A 271 -19.83 21.22 -17.96
C GLY A 271 -21.21 20.62 -18.21
N PRO A 272 -21.40 19.96 -19.38
CA PRO A 272 -22.58 19.15 -19.66
C PRO A 272 -22.84 18.10 -18.57
N GLY A 273 -24.13 17.83 -18.26
CA GLY A 273 -24.51 16.77 -17.34
C GLY A 273 -24.23 15.36 -17.90
N LYS A 274 -24.53 14.30 -17.14
CA LYS A 274 -24.31 12.89 -17.54
C LYS A 274 -24.87 12.56 -18.93
N ASN A 275 -26.05 13.10 -19.23
CA ASN A 275 -26.75 12.90 -20.50
C ASN A 275 -26.60 14.10 -21.44
N GLY A 276 -25.89 15.15 -21.04
CA GLY A 276 -25.72 16.38 -21.83
C GLY A 276 -24.81 16.16 -23.03
N SER A 277 -25.11 16.89 -24.11
CA SER A 277 -24.28 16.95 -25.31
C SER A 277 -23.05 17.83 -25.06
N TYR A 278 -21.88 17.36 -25.51
CA TYR A 278 -20.66 18.16 -25.59
C TYR A 278 -20.51 18.88 -26.94
N ARG A 279 -21.38 18.54 -27.91
CA ARG A 279 -21.20 18.92 -29.32
C ARG A 279 -22.34 19.74 -29.92
N ASN A 280 -23.45 19.85 -29.19
CA ASN A 280 -24.65 20.59 -29.56
C ASN A 280 -25.14 21.45 -28.39
N ILE A 281 -24.26 22.29 -27.84
CA ILE A 281 -24.61 23.23 -26.78
C ILE A 281 -25.17 24.50 -27.41
N GLU A 282 -26.28 25.02 -26.90
CA GLU A 282 -26.98 26.15 -27.49
C GLU A 282 -26.84 27.38 -26.60
N LEU A 283 -26.36 28.50 -27.16
CA LEU A 283 -26.46 29.81 -26.56
C LEU A 283 -27.73 30.49 -27.08
N ILE A 284 -28.66 30.77 -26.18
CA ILE A 284 -29.94 31.42 -26.45
C ILE A 284 -29.88 32.85 -25.93
N ARG A 285 -30.19 33.81 -26.82
CA ARG A 285 -30.22 35.24 -26.53
C ARG A 285 -31.52 35.82 -27.07
N ASN A 286 -32.25 36.56 -26.25
CA ASN A 286 -33.58 37.11 -26.62
C ASN A 286 -34.55 36.03 -27.15
N ASN A 287 -34.60 34.86 -26.49
CA ASN A 287 -35.42 33.69 -26.86
C ASN A 287 -35.15 33.11 -28.26
N LYS A 288 -33.98 33.37 -28.86
CA LYS A 288 -33.54 32.76 -30.11
C LYS A 288 -32.18 32.09 -29.92
N VAL A 289 -31.96 30.96 -30.59
CA VAL A 289 -30.64 30.33 -30.64
C VAL A 289 -29.70 31.28 -31.39
N TYR A 290 -28.75 31.84 -30.65
CA TYR A 290 -27.76 32.77 -31.17
C TYR A 290 -26.57 32.02 -31.78
N LYS A 291 -26.12 30.94 -31.13
CA LYS A 291 -24.98 30.12 -31.59
C LYS A 291 -25.07 28.69 -31.04
N ASN A 292 -24.66 27.73 -31.84
CA ASN A 292 -24.37 26.36 -31.40
C ASN A 292 -22.86 26.19 -31.16
N ILE A 293 -22.51 25.50 -30.09
CA ILE A 293 -21.15 25.31 -29.60
C ILE A 293 -20.83 23.81 -29.59
N ASP A 294 -19.73 23.45 -30.26
CA ASP A 294 -19.14 22.12 -30.32
C ASP A 294 -17.77 22.11 -29.64
N ILE A 295 -17.72 21.59 -28.41
CA ILE A 295 -16.48 21.56 -27.62
C ILE A 295 -15.40 20.70 -28.31
N TYR A 296 -15.78 19.74 -29.17
CA TYR A 296 -14.79 18.91 -29.86
C TYR A 296 -13.91 19.72 -30.81
N LYS A 297 -14.41 20.82 -31.40
CA LYS A 297 -13.59 21.70 -32.23
C LYS A 297 -12.43 22.29 -31.44
N PHE A 298 -12.68 22.68 -30.21
CA PHE A 298 -11.64 23.15 -29.30
C PHE A 298 -10.71 22.01 -28.85
N LEU A 299 -11.26 20.87 -28.41
CA LEU A 299 -10.45 19.77 -27.85
C LEU A 299 -9.57 19.07 -28.88
N VAL A 300 -10.00 19.03 -30.14
CA VAL A 300 -9.30 18.30 -31.21
C VAL A 300 -8.47 19.25 -32.08
N LYS A 301 -8.96 20.47 -32.35
CA LYS A 301 -8.33 21.42 -33.28
C LYS A 301 -7.84 22.71 -32.63
N GLY A 302 -8.11 22.94 -31.34
CA GLY A 302 -7.82 24.22 -30.67
C GLY A 302 -8.67 25.39 -31.16
N ASP A 303 -9.74 25.13 -31.93
CA ASP A 303 -10.59 26.17 -32.52
C ASP A 303 -11.48 26.84 -31.45
N GLN A 304 -11.32 28.16 -31.29
CA GLN A 304 -12.08 28.99 -30.34
C GLN A 304 -13.19 29.84 -30.99
N SER A 305 -13.48 29.66 -32.29
CA SER A 305 -14.45 30.48 -33.03
C SER A 305 -15.89 30.43 -32.47
N GLU A 306 -16.21 29.40 -31.69
CA GLU A 306 -17.51 29.22 -31.03
C GLU A 306 -17.52 29.65 -29.55
N ASN A 307 -16.36 30.06 -29.01
CA ASN A 307 -16.23 30.58 -27.65
C ASN A 307 -16.63 32.06 -27.58
N VAL A 308 -17.93 32.35 -27.64
CA VAL A 308 -18.45 33.73 -27.73
C VAL A 308 -18.66 34.36 -26.35
N SER A 309 -18.47 35.67 -26.25
CA SER A 309 -18.81 36.48 -25.06
C SER A 309 -20.31 36.45 -24.73
N LEU A 310 -20.61 36.37 -23.44
CA LEU A 310 -21.96 36.33 -22.90
C LEU A 310 -22.54 37.74 -22.69
N LYS A 311 -23.86 37.81 -22.65
CA LYS A 311 -24.63 39.00 -22.30
C LYS A 311 -25.57 38.69 -21.15
N ASP A 312 -26.04 39.75 -20.49
CA ASP A 312 -27.00 39.61 -19.39
C ASP A 312 -28.29 38.93 -19.87
N ASN A 313 -28.78 37.98 -19.06
CA ASN A 313 -29.93 37.12 -19.33
C ASN A 313 -29.76 36.12 -20.50
N ASP A 314 -28.53 35.88 -20.97
CA ASP A 314 -28.27 34.75 -21.86
C ASP A 314 -28.63 33.42 -21.18
N VAL A 315 -29.15 32.47 -21.96
CA VAL A 315 -29.45 31.11 -21.53
C VAL A 315 -28.58 30.12 -22.28
N ILE A 316 -27.78 29.33 -21.57
CA ILE A 316 -27.01 28.23 -22.15
C ILE A 316 -27.81 26.94 -21.93
N ARG A 317 -28.32 26.38 -23.03
CA ARG A 317 -29.08 25.13 -23.02
C ARG A 317 -28.21 23.98 -23.51
N ILE A 318 -28.05 22.97 -22.66
CA ILE A 318 -27.32 21.75 -22.96
C ILE A 318 -28.35 20.63 -23.17
N PRO A 319 -28.72 20.30 -24.43
CA PRO A 319 -29.64 19.21 -24.72
C PRO A 319 -28.98 17.85 -24.43
N ALA A 320 -29.79 16.80 -24.48
CA ALA A 320 -29.25 15.43 -24.39
C ALA A 320 -28.38 15.10 -25.61
N TYR A 321 -27.37 14.24 -25.43
CA TYR A 321 -26.57 13.72 -26.55
C TYR A 321 -27.47 12.93 -27.53
N SER A 322 -27.12 12.96 -28.82
CA SER A 322 -27.83 12.20 -29.86
C SER A 322 -27.28 10.78 -29.98
N GLN A 323 -25.96 10.63 -30.12
CA GLN A 323 -25.30 9.35 -30.36
C GLN A 323 -23.99 9.28 -29.59
N ARG A 324 -23.74 8.15 -28.90
CA ARG A 324 -22.47 7.88 -28.22
C ARG A 324 -21.93 6.52 -28.58
N VAL A 325 -20.63 6.43 -28.80
CA VAL A 325 -19.89 5.22 -29.16
C VAL A 325 -18.80 5.00 -28.13
N THR A 326 -18.59 3.75 -27.74
CA THR A 326 -17.53 3.38 -26.80
C THR A 326 -16.34 2.81 -27.58
N VAL A 327 -15.13 3.29 -27.31
CA VAL A 327 -13.88 2.78 -27.89
C VAL A 327 -13.00 2.27 -26.76
N VAL A 328 -12.54 1.02 -26.87
CA VAL A 328 -11.68 0.35 -25.89
C VAL A 328 -10.53 -0.39 -26.56
N GLY A 329 -9.48 -0.67 -25.79
CA GLY A 329 -8.31 -1.42 -26.25
C GLY A 329 -7.17 -0.51 -26.70
N GLU A 330 -6.48 -0.90 -27.76
CA GLU A 330 -5.22 -0.30 -28.22
C GLU A 330 -5.42 1.02 -28.99
N VAL A 331 -5.87 2.04 -28.27
CA VAL A 331 -5.97 3.44 -28.74
C VAL A 331 -5.29 4.39 -27.77
N LYS A 332 -4.88 5.56 -28.26
CA LYS A 332 -4.24 6.56 -27.41
C LYS A 332 -5.20 7.14 -26.37
N ARG A 333 -6.49 7.27 -26.71
CA ARG A 333 -7.54 7.69 -25.79
C ARG A 333 -8.75 6.78 -25.89
N ALA A 334 -8.86 5.83 -24.95
CA ALA A 334 -10.07 5.03 -24.76
C ALA A 334 -11.16 5.85 -24.05
N GLY A 335 -12.43 5.60 -24.38
CA GLY A 335 -13.54 6.34 -23.82
C GLY A 335 -14.84 6.23 -24.61
N ILE A 336 -15.78 7.10 -24.26
CA ILE A 336 -17.10 7.27 -24.84
C ILE A 336 -17.10 8.60 -25.58
N PHE A 337 -17.39 8.54 -26.86
CA PHE A 337 -17.34 9.69 -27.76
C PHE A 337 -18.73 9.98 -28.30
N GLU A 338 -19.11 11.25 -28.32
CA GLU A 338 -20.32 11.72 -28.98
C GLU A 338 -20.08 11.94 -30.49
N MET A 339 -20.94 11.32 -31.29
CA MET A 339 -20.89 11.35 -32.76
C MET A 339 -22.02 12.21 -33.32
N LYS A 340 -21.72 12.98 -34.37
CA LYS A 340 -22.72 13.66 -35.19
C LYS A 340 -23.14 12.77 -36.36
N SER A 341 -24.34 13.02 -36.86
CA SER A 341 -24.85 12.32 -38.06
C SER A 341 -23.89 12.51 -39.24
N GLY A 342 -23.48 11.41 -39.86
CA GLY A 342 -22.57 11.39 -41.01
C GLY A 342 -21.08 11.26 -40.67
N GLU A 343 -20.69 11.36 -39.40
CA GLU A 343 -19.30 11.12 -38.99
C GLU A 343 -18.96 9.62 -39.03
N THR A 344 -17.70 9.34 -39.35
CA THR A 344 -17.21 7.98 -39.66
C THR A 344 -16.35 7.43 -38.53
N PHE A 345 -15.96 6.15 -38.62
CA PHE A 345 -14.97 5.58 -37.71
C PHE A 345 -13.62 6.31 -37.77
N LYS A 346 -13.23 6.83 -38.94
CA LYS A 346 -12.02 7.65 -39.08
C LYS A 346 -12.09 8.93 -38.24
N ASP A 347 -13.25 9.58 -38.18
CA ASP A 347 -13.47 10.76 -37.33
C ASP A 347 -13.40 10.40 -35.84
N LEU A 348 -14.06 9.30 -35.47
CA LEU A 348 -13.99 8.74 -34.12
C LEU A 348 -12.55 8.43 -33.70
N LEU A 349 -11.76 7.83 -34.59
CA LEU A 349 -10.36 7.52 -34.34
C LEU A 349 -9.53 8.80 -34.15
N SER A 350 -9.83 9.87 -34.88
CA SER A 350 -9.24 11.19 -34.67
C SER A 350 -9.54 11.73 -33.27
N PHE A 351 -10.79 11.61 -32.80
CA PHE A 351 -11.17 11.99 -31.43
C PHE A 351 -10.44 11.15 -30.37
N ALA A 352 -10.26 9.86 -30.63
CA ALA A 352 -9.48 8.93 -29.82
C ALA A 352 -7.96 9.13 -29.95
N SER A 353 -7.51 10.14 -30.70
CA SER A 353 -6.09 10.46 -30.94
C SER A 353 -5.30 9.37 -31.69
N GLY A 354 -5.99 8.50 -32.43
CA GLY A 354 -5.37 7.41 -33.19
C GLY A 354 -5.20 6.10 -32.42
N PHE A 355 -4.70 5.11 -33.13
CA PHE A 355 -4.28 3.82 -32.57
C PHE A 355 -3.05 3.98 -31.66
N SER A 356 -2.90 3.09 -30.67
CA SER A 356 -1.62 2.94 -29.97
C SER A 356 -0.60 2.22 -30.87
N GLU A 357 0.67 2.25 -30.48
CA GLU A 357 1.79 1.62 -31.21
C GLU A 357 1.69 0.08 -31.21
N SER A 358 0.89 -0.49 -30.30
CA SER A 358 0.67 -1.94 -30.20
C SER A 358 -0.64 -2.40 -30.84
N ALA A 359 -1.38 -1.51 -31.51
CA ALA A 359 -2.68 -1.84 -32.07
C ALA A 359 -2.58 -2.76 -33.29
N TYR A 360 -3.52 -3.70 -33.41
CA TYR A 360 -3.81 -4.38 -34.65
C TYR A 360 -4.69 -3.46 -35.52
N THR A 361 -4.07 -2.78 -36.48
CA THR A 361 -4.74 -1.72 -37.27
C THR A 361 -5.52 -2.24 -38.48
N ALA A 362 -5.23 -3.47 -38.94
CA ALA A 362 -5.83 -4.02 -40.15
C ALA A 362 -7.35 -4.27 -40.02
N SER A 363 -7.83 -4.55 -38.80
CA SER A 363 -9.24 -4.75 -38.52
C SER A 363 -9.58 -4.44 -37.06
N VAL A 364 -10.76 -3.88 -36.82
CA VAL A 364 -11.30 -3.62 -35.49
C VAL A 364 -12.63 -4.33 -35.31
N ASN A 365 -12.90 -4.77 -34.09
CA ASN A 365 -14.13 -5.49 -33.78
C ASN A 365 -15.19 -4.52 -33.25
N ILE A 366 -16.41 -4.66 -33.75
CA ILE A 366 -17.56 -3.84 -33.37
C ILE A 366 -18.61 -4.75 -32.77
N LEU A 367 -18.99 -4.46 -31.53
CA LEU A 367 -20.15 -5.02 -30.87
C LEU A 367 -21.29 -4.00 -30.94
N GLN A 368 -22.25 -4.27 -31.81
CA GLN A 368 -23.40 -3.42 -32.08
C GLN A 368 -24.64 -3.99 -31.44
N LYS A 369 -25.48 -3.13 -30.84
CA LYS A 369 -26.79 -3.52 -30.33
C LYS A 369 -27.86 -3.28 -31.39
N THR A 370 -28.48 -4.35 -31.88
CA THR A 370 -29.66 -4.26 -32.75
C THR A 370 -30.92 -4.06 -31.90
N GLY A 371 -32.08 -3.92 -32.55
CA GLY A 371 -33.37 -3.84 -31.85
C GLY A 371 -33.70 -5.07 -30.98
N LYS A 372 -33.05 -6.22 -31.23
CA LYS A 372 -33.33 -7.50 -30.54
C LYS A 372 -32.11 -8.19 -29.97
N GLU A 373 -30.98 -8.18 -30.68
CA GLU A 373 -29.78 -9.00 -30.40
C GLU A 373 -28.49 -8.18 -30.48
N LEU A 374 -27.39 -8.71 -29.94
CA LEU A 374 -26.04 -8.17 -30.17
C LEU A 374 -25.48 -8.73 -31.47
N LYS A 375 -24.94 -7.86 -32.33
CA LYS A 375 -24.27 -8.20 -33.59
C LYS A 375 -22.78 -7.92 -33.43
N VAL A 376 -21.95 -8.90 -33.80
CA VAL A 376 -20.49 -8.71 -33.92
C VAL A 376 -20.16 -8.49 -35.38
N GLN A 377 -19.37 -7.46 -35.66
CA GLN A 377 -18.91 -7.12 -37.00
C GLN A 377 -17.43 -6.76 -36.96
N ASP A 378 -16.65 -7.28 -37.90
CA ASP A 378 -15.28 -6.84 -38.13
C ASP A 378 -15.27 -5.72 -39.17
N LEU A 379 -14.56 -4.65 -38.85
CA LEU A 379 -14.38 -3.49 -39.71
C LEU A 379 -12.93 -3.46 -40.16
N ASN A 380 -12.70 -3.65 -41.45
CA ASN A 380 -11.36 -3.62 -42.03
C ASN A 380 -10.91 -2.19 -42.32
N GLU A 381 -9.59 -1.99 -42.45
CA GLU A 381 -8.99 -0.67 -42.67
C GLU A 381 -9.59 0.11 -43.84
N SER A 382 -9.89 -0.57 -44.96
CA SER A 382 -10.50 0.04 -46.14
C SER A 382 -11.89 0.63 -45.89
N GLN A 383 -12.57 0.21 -44.82
CA GLN A 383 -13.92 0.62 -44.47
C GLN A 383 -13.94 1.75 -43.42
N TYR A 384 -12.80 2.11 -42.82
CA TYR A 384 -12.74 3.12 -41.75
C TYR A 384 -13.27 4.49 -42.16
N ALA A 385 -13.07 4.88 -43.41
CA ALA A 385 -13.53 6.16 -43.95
C ALA A 385 -15.00 6.18 -44.37
N VAL A 386 -15.69 5.03 -44.34
CA VAL A 386 -17.06 4.89 -44.85
C VAL A 386 -18.03 4.47 -43.74
N TYR A 387 -17.58 3.63 -42.81
CA TYR A 387 -18.41 3.14 -41.73
C TYR A 387 -18.84 4.27 -40.80
N GLN A 388 -20.15 4.41 -40.59
CA GLN A 388 -20.76 5.37 -39.69
C GLN A 388 -21.21 4.65 -38.41
N PRO A 389 -20.57 4.93 -37.27
CA PRO A 389 -20.93 4.31 -36.00
C PRO A 389 -22.36 4.63 -35.55
N GLN A 390 -23.01 3.67 -34.91
CA GLN A 390 -24.34 3.81 -34.33
C GLN A 390 -24.27 4.04 -32.82
N SER A 391 -25.32 4.67 -32.27
CA SER A 391 -25.38 4.90 -30.83
C SER A 391 -25.42 3.59 -30.06
N GLY A 392 -24.50 3.44 -29.10
CA GLY A 392 -24.34 2.24 -28.29
C GLY A 392 -23.34 1.23 -28.84
N ASP A 393 -22.73 1.47 -30.01
CA ASP A 393 -21.65 0.62 -30.50
C ASP A 393 -20.47 0.60 -29.54
N LEU A 394 -19.88 -0.58 -29.35
CA LEU A 394 -18.62 -0.79 -28.64
C LEU A 394 -17.59 -1.27 -29.65
N ILE A 395 -16.59 -0.43 -29.89
CA ILE A 395 -15.48 -0.72 -30.79
C ILE A 395 -14.28 -1.14 -29.96
N LYS A 396 -13.83 -2.38 -30.18
CA LYS A 396 -12.69 -2.98 -29.49
C LYS A 396 -11.52 -3.12 -30.45
N ILE A 397 -10.40 -2.51 -30.06
CA ILE A 397 -9.18 -2.50 -30.84
C ILE A 397 -8.18 -3.42 -30.15
N SER A 398 -7.85 -4.52 -30.81
CA SER A 398 -7.01 -5.57 -30.25
C SER A 398 -5.53 -5.23 -30.41
N LYS A 399 -4.69 -5.90 -29.62
CA LYS A 399 -3.24 -5.82 -29.75
C LYS A 399 -2.75 -6.62 -30.94
N ILE A 400 -1.75 -6.10 -31.66
CA ILE A 400 -1.03 -6.86 -32.68
C ILE A 400 -0.37 -8.08 -32.03
N LEU A 401 -0.52 -9.24 -32.66
CA LEU A 401 0.07 -10.48 -32.15
C LEU A 401 1.59 -10.45 -32.33
N ASN A 402 2.31 -11.15 -31.45
CA ASN A 402 3.75 -11.40 -31.61
C ASN A 402 4.02 -12.44 -32.70
N ARG A 403 3.41 -12.25 -33.88
CA ARG A 403 3.62 -13.04 -35.09
C ARG A 403 4.48 -12.21 -36.03
N PHE A 404 5.64 -12.74 -36.36
CA PHE A 404 6.62 -12.06 -37.19
C PHE A 404 6.52 -12.60 -38.60
N GLU A 405 6.59 -11.74 -39.60
CA GLU A 405 6.49 -12.16 -41.00
C GLU A 405 7.72 -12.97 -41.43
N ASN A 406 8.91 -12.58 -40.98
CA ASN A 406 10.16 -13.09 -41.50
C ASN A 406 11.27 -13.06 -40.43
N ARG A 407 11.17 -13.86 -39.37
CA ARG A 407 12.24 -13.98 -38.38
C ARG A 407 12.91 -15.35 -38.38
N ILE A 408 14.17 -15.35 -37.97
CA ILE A 408 15.00 -16.50 -37.60
C ILE A 408 15.79 -16.11 -36.35
N LYS A 409 16.32 -17.08 -35.62
CA LYS A 409 17.11 -16.84 -34.40
C LYS A 409 18.45 -17.53 -34.49
N ILE A 410 19.50 -16.88 -34.00
CA ILE A 410 20.79 -17.52 -33.71
C ILE A 410 21.16 -17.30 -32.25
N GLU A 411 21.64 -18.35 -31.59
CA GLU A 411 21.98 -18.33 -30.17
C GLU A 411 23.22 -19.20 -29.87
N GLY A 412 23.79 -19.00 -28.67
CA GLY A 412 24.99 -19.72 -28.22
C GLY A 412 26.29 -18.96 -28.49
N SER A 413 27.35 -19.66 -28.90
CA SER A 413 28.72 -19.12 -29.07
C SER A 413 28.89 -18.30 -30.35
N VAL A 414 28.12 -17.23 -30.47
CA VAL A 414 28.25 -16.15 -31.48
C VAL A 414 28.41 -14.80 -30.81
N PHE A 415 28.98 -13.81 -31.50
CA PHE A 415 29.17 -12.47 -30.93
C PHE A 415 27.85 -11.73 -30.67
N ARG A 416 26.85 -11.90 -31.54
CA ARG A 416 25.52 -11.30 -31.38
C ARG A 416 24.38 -12.33 -31.49
N PRO A 417 24.05 -13.02 -30.39
CA PRO A 417 22.90 -13.91 -30.36
C PRO A 417 21.60 -13.09 -30.29
N ASP A 418 20.77 -13.15 -31.34
CA ASP A 418 19.49 -12.44 -31.40
C ASP A 418 18.58 -13.01 -32.51
N TYR A 419 17.42 -12.37 -32.70
CA TYR A 419 16.56 -12.53 -33.87
C TYR A 419 17.05 -11.69 -35.04
N TYR A 420 16.99 -12.30 -36.23
CA TYR A 420 17.36 -11.67 -37.48
C TYR A 420 16.23 -11.78 -38.50
N SER A 421 16.19 -10.84 -39.45
CA SER A 421 15.25 -10.90 -40.56
C SER A 421 15.59 -12.06 -41.49
N PHE A 422 14.60 -12.88 -41.83
CA PHE A 422 14.71 -13.97 -42.78
C PHE A 422 14.40 -13.46 -44.19
N ASN A 423 15.20 -13.88 -45.17
CA ASN A 423 14.93 -13.70 -46.60
C ASN A 423 15.01 -15.08 -47.26
N GLU A 424 14.21 -15.31 -48.31
CA GLU A 424 14.26 -16.55 -49.08
C GLU A 424 15.66 -16.76 -49.69
N GLY A 425 16.20 -17.98 -49.61
CA GLY A 425 17.57 -18.30 -50.03
C GLY A 425 18.67 -18.05 -48.98
N MET A 426 18.35 -17.48 -47.81
CA MET A 426 19.33 -17.21 -46.75
C MET A 426 19.90 -18.51 -46.16
N ARG A 427 21.22 -18.57 -45.95
CA ARG A 427 21.92 -19.74 -45.41
C ARG A 427 22.52 -19.49 -44.02
N ILE A 428 23.10 -20.53 -43.43
CA ILE A 428 23.70 -20.46 -42.09
C ILE A 428 24.89 -19.50 -42.07
N SER A 429 25.74 -19.55 -43.10
CA SER A 429 26.89 -18.66 -43.25
C SER A 429 26.49 -17.18 -43.21
N ASP A 430 25.38 -16.82 -43.86
CA ASP A 430 24.80 -15.48 -43.82
C ASP A 430 24.37 -15.09 -42.40
N LEU A 431 23.71 -16.00 -41.68
CA LEU A 431 23.23 -15.75 -40.32
C LEU A 431 24.40 -15.58 -39.34
N VAL A 432 25.42 -16.42 -39.44
CA VAL A 432 26.65 -16.31 -38.62
C VAL A 432 27.36 -14.99 -38.89
N THR A 433 27.45 -14.58 -40.16
CA THR A 433 28.04 -13.28 -40.54
C THR A 433 27.27 -12.11 -39.92
N ARG A 434 25.94 -12.15 -39.95
CA ARG A 434 25.07 -11.13 -39.31
C ARG A 434 25.14 -11.16 -37.78
N ALA A 435 25.51 -12.29 -37.20
CA ALA A 435 25.83 -12.44 -35.78
C ALA A 435 27.24 -11.97 -35.42
N GLU A 436 27.96 -11.31 -36.34
CA GLU A 436 29.35 -10.85 -36.22
C GLU A 436 30.37 -11.99 -36.03
N GLY A 437 30.02 -13.22 -36.42
CA GLY A 437 30.90 -14.39 -36.38
C GLY A 437 30.75 -15.24 -35.12
N LEU A 438 31.57 -16.29 -35.06
CA LEU A 438 31.63 -17.23 -33.93
C LEU A 438 32.60 -16.72 -32.87
N LYS A 439 32.33 -17.02 -31.60
CA LYS A 439 33.30 -16.81 -30.53
C LYS A 439 34.42 -17.86 -30.58
N GLU A 440 35.54 -17.59 -29.93
CA GLU A 440 36.73 -18.43 -29.92
C GLU A 440 36.47 -19.83 -29.36
N GLU A 441 35.56 -19.95 -28.40
CA GLU A 441 35.17 -21.22 -27.79
C GLU A 441 34.06 -21.96 -28.55
N ALA A 442 33.62 -21.47 -29.70
CA ALA A 442 32.54 -22.10 -30.45
C ALA A 442 32.93 -23.50 -30.95
N TYR A 443 32.04 -24.47 -30.74
CA TYR A 443 32.20 -25.82 -31.25
C TYR A 443 31.78 -25.89 -32.72
N THR A 444 32.76 -25.80 -33.62
CA THR A 444 32.52 -25.73 -35.07
C THR A 444 32.14 -27.07 -35.72
N LYS A 445 32.45 -28.19 -35.08
CA LYS A 445 32.18 -29.53 -35.65
C LYS A 445 30.68 -29.87 -35.65
N ARG A 446 29.87 -29.18 -34.84
CA ARG A 446 28.41 -29.41 -34.78
C ARG A 446 27.63 -28.17 -34.36
N ALA A 447 26.59 -27.85 -35.11
CA ALA A 447 25.49 -27.01 -34.68
C ALA A 447 24.14 -27.67 -34.96
N THR A 448 23.10 -27.13 -34.35
CA THR A 448 21.74 -27.62 -34.50
C THR A 448 20.81 -26.51 -34.95
N ILE A 449 19.95 -26.83 -35.91
CA ILE A 449 18.80 -26.01 -36.27
C ILE A 449 17.57 -26.70 -35.73
N ILE A 450 16.80 -26.00 -34.90
CA ILE A 450 15.44 -26.38 -34.56
C ILE A 450 14.52 -25.76 -35.61
N ARG A 451 13.89 -26.62 -36.41
CA ARG A 451 13.08 -26.24 -37.56
C ARG A 451 11.63 -26.60 -37.36
N LEU A 452 10.73 -25.67 -37.67
CA LEU A 452 9.29 -25.86 -37.61
C LEU A 452 8.76 -26.51 -38.90
N LYS A 453 8.06 -27.64 -38.75
CA LYS A 453 7.41 -28.36 -39.86
C LYS A 453 6.05 -27.79 -40.22
N PRO A 454 5.50 -28.14 -41.41
CA PRO A 454 4.14 -27.74 -41.80
C PRO A 454 3.03 -28.17 -40.82
N ASP A 455 3.24 -29.24 -40.04
CA ASP A 455 2.32 -29.72 -39.00
C ASP A 455 2.53 -29.05 -37.63
N HIS A 456 3.36 -28.02 -37.57
CA HIS A 456 3.79 -27.30 -36.35
C HIS A 456 4.65 -28.11 -35.36
N THR A 457 5.08 -29.32 -35.71
CA THR A 457 6.09 -30.04 -34.93
C THR A 457 7.50 -29.53 -35.24
N THR A 458 8.47 -29.77 -34.34
CA THR A 458 9.86 -29.36 -34.54
C THR A 458 10.75 -30.55 -34.90
N GLU A 459 11.71 -30.34 -35.78
CA GLU A 459 12.83 -31.26 -36.02
C GLU A 459 14.18 -30.62 -35.73
N ILE A 460 15.18 -31.48 -35.49
CA ILE A 460 16.57 -31.08 -35.35
C ILE A 460 17.28 -31.41 -36.65
N VAL A 461 17.83 -30.38 -37.30
CA VAL A 461 18.77 -30.51 -38.41
C VAL A 461 20.17 -30.31 -37.86
N ASN A 462 21.00 -31.36 -37.91
CA ASN A 462 22.41 -31.27 -37.51
C ASN A 462 23.26 -30.80 -38.69
N LEU A 463 24.23 -29.95 -38.43
CA LEU A 463 25.20 -29.52 -39.44
C LEU A 463 26.61 -29.38 -38.86
N ASN A 464 27.62 -29.41 -39.72
CA ASN A 464 28.99 -29.10 -39.38
C ASN A 464 29.27 -27.64 -39.80
N LEU A 465 29.48 -26.74 -38.81
CA LEU A 465 29.70 -25.31 -39.06
C LEU A 465 31.04 -25.04 -39.73
N GLU A 466 32.07 -25.83 -39.40
CA GLU A 466 33.39 -25.70 -40.01
C GLU A 466 33.31 -25.84 -41.53
N ASN A 467 32.62 -26.87 -42.01
CA ASN A 467 32.40 -27.09 -43.44
C ASN A 467 31.53 -25.99 -44.06
N ALA A 468 30.42 -25.62 -43.40
CA ALA A 468 29.51 -24.58 -43.88
C ALA A 468 30.23 -23.23 -44.08
N LEU A 469 31.07 -22.82 -43.12
CA LEU A 469 31.81 -21.56 -43.16
C LEU A 469 33.03 -21.59 -44.09
N SER A 470 33.54 -22.78 -44.41
CA SER A 470 34.64 -22.97 -45.38
C SER A 470 34.20 -22.89 -46.86
N GLY A 471 32.89 -22.75 -47.12
CA GLY A 471 32.32 -22.62 -48.46
C GLY A 471 31.72 -23.91 -49.04
N ASP A 472 31.53 -24.97 -48.24
CA ASP A 472 30.82 -26.17 -48.66
C ASP A 472 29.31 -25.92 -48.73
N LEU A 473 28.77 -25.80 -49.94
CA LEU A 473 27.35 -25.54 -50.21
C LEU A 473 26.41 -26.64 -49.69
N ALA A 474 26.90 -27.88 -49.53
CA ALA A 474 26.10 -28.98 -48.99
C ALA A 474 25.99 -28.90 -47.46
N ALA A 475 27.01 -28.35 -46.79
CA ALA A 475 27.03 -28.11 -45.35
C ALA A 475 26.36 -26.79 -44.95
N ASP A 476 26.37 -25.78 -45.84
CA ASP A 476 25.74 -24.47 -45.61
C ASP A 476 24.23 -24.51 -45.84
N ILE A 477 23.50 -25.14 -44.91
CA ILE A 477 22.06 -25.40 -45.06
C ILE A 477 21.26 -24.10 -45.26
N GLU A 478 20.30 -24.14 -46.19
CA GLU A 478 19.33 -23.06 -46.36
C GLU A 478 18.37 -22.99 -45.17
N LEU A 479 18.22 -21.79 -44.61
CA LEU A 479 17.36 -21.51 -43.48
C LEU A 479 15.91 -21.37 -43.92
N LYS A 480 15.00 -21.60 -42.98
CA LYS A 480 13.55 -21.40 -43.13
C LYS A 480 13.06 -20.43 -42.08
N ARG A 481 11.94 -19.78 -42.37
CA ARG A 481 11.23 -18.92 -41.42
C ARG A 481 10.97 -19.68 -40.09
N GLU A 482 11.23 -19.00 -38.98
CA GLU A 482 11.19 -19.51 -37.60
C GLU A 482 12.29 -20.53 -37.22
N ASP A 483 13.31 -20.76 -38.06
CA ASP A 483 14.47 -21.57 -37.66
C ASP A 483 15.20 -20.93 -36.47
N ILE A 484 15.65 -21.80 -35.55
CA ILE A 484 16.52 -21.43 -34.43
C ILE A 484 17.84 -22.18 -34.58
N VAL A 485 18.91 -21.44 -34.81
CA VAL A 485 20.27 -21.97 -34.96
C VAL A 485 21.00 -21.85 -33.62
N THR A 486 21.38 -22.99 -33.04
CA THR A 486 22.11 -23.05 -31.77
C THR A 486 23.56 -23.48 -32.04
N ILE A 487 24.50 -22.66 -31.59
CA ILE A 487 25.94 -22.90 -31.69
C ILE A 487 26.50 -23.18 -30.29
N TYR A 488 26.96 -24.40 -30.07
CA TYR A 488 27.49 -24.83 -28.77
C TYR A 488 28.89 -24.27 -28.51
N SER A 489 29.29 -24.22 -27.25
CA SER A 489 30.66 -24.00 -26.80
C SER A 489 31.41 -25.34 -26.66
N VAL A 490 32.72 -25.34 -26.86
CA VAL A 490 33.59 -26.46 -26.42
C VAL A 490 33.51 -26.70 -24.91
N LEU A 491 33.13 -25.68 -24.14
CA LEU A 491 32.95 -25.75 -22.70
C LEU A 491 31.65 -26.48 -22.32
N ASP A 492 30.63 -26.49 -23.18
CA ASP A 492 29.36 -27.18 -22.93
C ASP A 492 29.53 -28.71 -22.80
N PHE A 493 30.67 -29.23 -23.26
CA PHE A 493 31.01 -30.65 -23.23
C PHE A 493 32.06 -31.01 -22.18
N ARG A 494 32.57 -30.04 -21.39
CA ARG A 494 33.53 -30.32 -20.31
C ARG A 494 32.79 -30.79 -19.06
N GLU A 495 33.26 -31.86 -18.45
CA GLU A 495 32.74 -32.32 -17.17
C GLU A 495 33.13 -31.31 -16.07
N GLU A 496 32.13 -30.75 -15.39
CA GLU A 496 32.34 -29.83 -14.28
C GLU A 496 32.75 -30.62 -13.03
N TYR A 497 34.06 -30.67 -12.77
CA TYR A 497 34.57 -31.26 -11.54
C TYR A 497 34.32 -30.33 -10.35
N LYS A 498 33.95 -30.91 -9.21
CA LYS A 498 33.70 -30.19 -7.95
C LYS A 498 34.37 -30.87 -6.78
N VAL A 499 34.64 -30.12 -5.72
CA VAL A 499 35.05 -30.62 -4.41
C VAL A 499 34.03 -30.18 -3.36
N THR A 500 33.84 -30.98 -2.32
CA THR A 500 32.88 -30.68 -1.24
C THR A 500 33.63 -30.45 0.06
N ILE A 501 33.32 -29.37 0.76
CA ILE A 501 33.86 -29.11 2.11
C ILE A 501 32.73 -28.86 3.10
N ASP A 502 32.75 -29.61 4.19
CA ASP A 502 31.72 -29.58 5.23
C ASP A 502 32.35 -29.51 6.64
N GLY A 503 31.52 -29.23 7.64
CA GLY A 503 31.90 -29.12 9.03
C GLY A 503 32.19 -27.68 9.46
N GLU A 504 33.24 -27.49 10.27
CA GLU A 504 33.51 -26.24 10.99
C GLU A 504 34.27 -25.19 10.16
N VAL A 505 33.77 -24.90 8.96
CA VAL A 505 34.21 -23.80 8.08
C VAL A 505 33.15 -22.70 8.02
N LYS A 506 33.51 -21.49 7.59
CA LYS A 506 32.53 -20.39 7.53
C LYS A 506 31.45 -20.62 6.47
N ASN A 507 31.84 -21.09 5.29
CA ASN A 507 30.94 -21.33 4.17
C ASN A 507 31.09 -22.78 3.66
N PRO A 508 30.46 -23.78 4.30
CA PRO A 508 30.47 -25.15 3.80
C PRO A 508 29.65 -25.27 2.50
N GLY A 509 30.04 -26.19 1.62
CA GLY A 509 29.36 -26.41 0.34
C GLY A 509 30.22 -27.10 -0.72
N GLU A 510 29.67 -27.14 -1.93
CA GLU A 510 30.37 -27.58 -3.14
C GLU A 510 31.08 -26.40 -3.81
N TYR A 511 32.30 -26.63 -4.27
CA TYR A 511 33.15 -25.65 -4.93
C TYR A 511 33.68 -26.22 -6.25
N GLU A 512 33.84 -25.35 -7.24
CA GLU A 512 34.46 -25.72 -8.51
C GLU A 512 35.88 -26.22 -8.28
N PHE A 513 36.22 -27.32 -8.95
CA PHE A 513 37.58 -27.84 -8.96
C PHE A 513 38.37 -27.18 -10.08
N TYR A 514 39.54 -26.65 -9.74
CA TYR A 514 40.55 -26.20 -10.69
C TYR A 514 41.75 -27.13 -10.64
N GLU A 515 42.45 -27.32 -11.76
CA GLU A 515 43.72 -28.07 -11.76
C GLU A 515 44.69 -27.45 -10.74
N ASN A 516 45.34 -28.31 -9.94
CA ASN A 516 46.24 -27.94 -8.84
C ASN A 516 45.58 -27.25 -7.63
N LEU A 517 44.25 -27.36 -7.45
CA LEU A 517 43.57 -26.86 -6.26
C LEU A 517 44.08 -27.56 -4.98
N THR A 518 44.58 -26.78 -4.01
CA THR A 518 45.01 -27.32 -2.71
C THR A 518 43.93 -27.21 -1.63
N LEU A 519 44.07 -28.00 -0.57
CA LEU A 519 43.23 -27.89 0.62
C LEU A 519 43.30 -26.49 1.24
N ASN A 520 44.48 -25.85 1.24
CA ASN A 520 44.65 -24.51 1.77
C ASN A 520 43.88 -23.48 0.95
N ASP A 521 43.94 -23.55 -0.37
CA ASP A 521 43.22 -22.65 -1.27
C ASP A 521 41.71 -22.76 -1.05
N LEU A 522 41.20 -23.99 -0.92
CA LEU A 522 39.79 -24.22 -0.61
C LEU A 522 39.40 -23.67 0.77
N VAL A 523 40.25 -23.87 1.80
CA VAL A 523 40.00 -23.32 3.14
C VAL A 523 39.97 -21.79 3.13
N ILE A 524 40.81 -21.13 2.33
CA ILE A 524 40.77 -19.67 2.13
C ILE A 524 39.47 -19.27 1.42
N GLN A 525 39.11 -19.97 0.35
CA GLN A 525 37.91 -19.70 -0.45
C GLN A 525 36.63 -19.79 0.38
N VAL A 526 36.54 -20.74 1.32
CA VAL A 526 35.39 -20.89 2.22
C VAL A 526 35.39 -19.89 3.39
N GLY A 527 36.37 -18.98 3.43
CA GLY A 527 36.48 -17.92 4.43
C GLY A 527 37.23 -18.32 5.71
N GLY A 528 37.88 -19.48 5.72
CA GLY A 528 38.62 -20.02 6.85
C GLY A 528 37.78 -20.87 7.81
N LEU A 529 38.46 -21.40 8.83
CA LEU A 529 37.87 -22.23 9.86
C LEU A 529 37.04 -21.41 10.86
N THR A 530 36.03 -22.03 11.48
CA THR A 530 35.30 -21.44 12.60
C THR A 530 36.04 -21.68 13.92
N GLY A 531 35.72 -20.89 14.96
CA GLY A 531 36.38 -21.01 16.27
C GLY A 531 36.11 -22.32 17.02
N SER A 532 35.22 -23.18 16.52
CA SER A 532 34.93 -24.52 17.06
C SER A 532 35.51 -25.64 16.21
N ALA A 533 36.31 -25.32 15.18
CA ALA A 533 37.01 -26.30 14.36
C ALA A 533 38.04 -27.10 15.17
N SER A 534 38.00 -28.42 15.00
CA SER A 534 38.99 -29.35 15.52
C SER A 534 40.29 -29.26 14.71
N LYS A 535 41.38 -29.73 15.30
CA LYS A 535 42.64 -29.96 14.61
C LYS A 535 42.55 -31.10 13.59
N ARG A 536 41.47 -31.89 13.52
CA ARG A 536 41.40 -33.04 12.61
C ARG A 536 40.57 -32.73 11.37
N VAL A 537 41.17 -32.91 10.20
CA VAL A 537 40.49 -32.89 8.90
C VAL A 537 40.51 -34.28 8.31
N GLU A 538 39.35 -34.71 7.83
CA GLU A 538 39.17 -36.00 7.17
C GLU A 538 38.83 -35.72 5.71
N ILE A 539 39.60 -36.29 4.78
CA ILE A 539 39.36 -36.18 3.34
C ILE A 539 38.98 -37.57 2.84
N ALA A 540 37.78 -37.67 2.27
CA ALA A 540 37.31 -38.86 1.60
C ALA A 540 37.51 -38.69 0.09
N ARG A 541 38.43 -39.49 -0.46
CA ARG A 541 38.76 -39.52 -1.88
C ARG A 541 38.16 -40.74 -2.54
N MET A 542 37.48 -40.54 -3.67
CA MET A 542 36.92 -41.63 -4.45
C MET A 542 38.02 -42.42 -5.16
N VAL A 543 38.05 -43.74 -4.99
CA VAL A 543 38.97 -44.61 -5.75
C VAL A 543 38.33 -44.91 -7.09
N LYS A 544 38.93 -44.44 -8.20
CA LYS A 544 38.49 -44.77 -9.56
C LYS A 544 39.12 -46.10 -9.99
N SER A 545 38.28 -47.10 -10.27
CA SER A 545 38.68 -48.37 -10.89
C SER A 545 37.63 -48.80 -11.91
N ASP A 546 38.06 -49.17 -13.11
CA ASP A 546 37.18 -49.71 -14.17
C ASP A 546 36.81 -51.18 -13.94
N ALA A 547 37.48 -51.87 -13.00
CA ALA A 547 37.23 -53.25 -12.61
C ALA A 547 36.82 -53.34 -11.13
N ILE A 548 35.79 -54.15 -10.85
CA ILE A 548 35.36 -54.47 -9.49
C ILE A 548 36.27 -55.58 -8.96
N ASP A 549 37.16 -55.24 -8.02
CA ASP A 549 37.88 -56.25 -7.24
C ASP A 549 37.01 -56.64 -6.03
N ASP A 550 36.37 -57.81 -6.09
CA ASP A 550 35.53 -58.33 -5.00
C ASP A 550 36.33 -58.65 -3.71
N ASN A 551 37.67 -58.66 -3.77
CA ASN A 551 38.54 -58.88 -2.62
C ASN A 551 38.99 -57.59 -1.89
N ASP A 552 38.76 -56.41 -2.47
CA ASP A 552 38.95 -55.12 -1.77
C ASP A 552 37.64 -54.31 -1.75
N PRO A 553 36.85 -54.36 -0.65
CA PRO A 553 35.58 -53.65 -0.56
C PRO A 553 35.74 -52.12 -0.41
N LYS A 554 36.96 -51.57 -0.38
CA LYS A 554 37.21 -50.14 -0.17
C LYS A 554 36.92 -49.34 -1.45
N ARG A 555 35.80 -48.61 -1.46
CA ARG A 555 35.45 -47.66 -2.54
C ARG A 555 35.96 -46.23 -2.31
N VAL A 556 36.46 -45.95 -1.11
CA VAL A 556 36.87 -44.61 -0.67
C VAL A 556 38.19 -44.73 0.10
N GLN A 557 39.15 -43.87 -0.24
CA GLN A 557 40.37 -43.65 0.52
C GLN A 557 40.11 -42.54 1.53
N LEU A 558 40.26 -42.85 2.82
CA LEU A 558 40.19 -41.85 3.90
C LEU A 558 41.59 -41.37 4.24
N ILE A 559 41.77 -40.05 4.23
CA ILE A 559 43.03 -39.36 4.52
C ILE A 559 42.76 -38.45 5.72
N ASP A 560 43.36 -38.77 6.86
CA ASP A 560 43.27 -37.96 8.07
C ASP A 560 44.49 -37.03 8.17
N LEU A 561 44.23 -35.74 8.33
CA LEU A 561 45.24 -34.69 8.51
C LEU A 561 45.05 -33.97 9.85
N GLU A 562 46.15 -33.55 10.48
CA GLU A 562 46.12 -32.75 11.71
C GLU A 562 46.60 -31.32 11.45
N ILE A 563 45.74 -30.34 11.75
CA ILE A 563 45.94 -28.90 11.61
C ILE A 563 46.36 -28.33 12.96
N SER A 564 47.52 -27.67 13.00
CA SER A 564 47.91 -26.82 14.14
C SER A 564 48.08 -25.38 13.69
N ALA A 565 47.72 -24.42 14.54
CA ALA A 565 47.84 -22.98 14.22
C ALA A 565 49.30 -22.54 13.94
N ASP A 566 50.27 -23.35 14.37
CA ASP A 566 51.69 -22.99 14.38
C ASP A 566 52.52 -23.82 13.38
N ASN A 567 51.93 -24.80 12.69
CA ASN A 567 52.64 -25.60 11.68
C ASN A 567 51.69 -25.99 10.53
N ASN A 568 51.83 -25.31 9.39
CA ASN A 568 50.91 -25.37 8.24
C ASN A 568 51.51 -26.12 7.03
N GLU A 569 52.69 -26.73 7.15
CA GLU A 569 53.43 -27.30 6.00
C GLU A 569 52.71 -28.49 5.34
N GLN A 570 51.87 -29.25 6.06
CA GLN A 570 51.10 -30.37 5.49
C GLN A 570 49.80 -29.95 4.77
N ILE A 571 49.27 -28.76 5.05
CA ILE A 571 48.03 -28.24 4.43
C ILE A 571 48.36 -27.37 3.23
N GLN A 572 49.51 -26.69 3.24
CA GLN A 572 49.94 -25.81 2.15
C GLN A 572 50.12 -26.54 0.81
N ASN A 573 50.41 -27.85 0.82
CA ASN A 573 50.75 -28.61 -0.38
C ASN A 573 49.85 -29.83 -0.64
N PHE A 574 48.73 -29.98 0.07
CA PHE A 574 47.83 -31.12 -0.19
C PHE A 574 46.93 -30.83 -1.38
N GLU A 575 47.26 -31.43 -2.53
CA GLU A 575 46.47 -31.35 -3.75
C GLU A 575 45.17 -32.16 -3.64
N LEU A 576 44.06 -31.47 -3.88
CA LEU A 576 42.73 -32.09 -3.96
C LEU A 576 42.54 -32.75 -5.32
N MET A 577 41.67 -33.74 -5.37
CA MET A 577 41.24 -34.38 -6.62
C MET A 577 39.74 -34.11 -6.86
N PRO A 578 39.27 -34.22 -8.12
CA PRO A 578 37.84 -34.14 -8.42
C PRO A 578 37.01 -35.05 -7.51
N PHE A 579 35.93 -34.49 -6.97
CA PHE A 579 34.97 -35.13 -6.07
C PHE A 579 35.48 -35.49 -4.67
N ASP A 580 36.64 -34.97 -4.25
CA ASP A 580 37.08 -35.07 -2.85
C ASP A 580 36.04 -34.44 -1.91
N VAL A 581 35.77 -35.13 -0.80
CA VAL A 581 34.90 -34.65 0.29
C VAL A 581 35.75 -34.39 1.53
N ILE A 582 35.86 -33.12 1.91
CA ILE A 582 36.64 -32.63 3.04
C ILE A 582 35.70 -32.37 4.21
N ASN A 583 35.98 -32.97 5.36
CA ASN A 583 35.20 -32.80 6.59
C ASN A 583 36.06 -32.24 7.72
N ILE A 584 35.70 -31.05 8.20
CA ILE A 584 36.39 -30.38 9.32
C ILE A 584 35.57 -30.58 10.60
N ARG A 585 36.05 -31.46 11.47
CA ARG A 585 35.28 -31.86 12.66
C ARG A 585 35.17 -30.74 13.70
N ARG A 586 34.16 -30.83 14.57
CA ARG A 586 33.97 -29.93 15.73
C ARG A 586 34.75 -30.36 16.96
N MET A 587 35.27 -29.40 17.72
CA MET A 587 35.86 -29.62 19.05
C MET A 587 34.83 -30.26 20.01
N ALA A 588 35.26 -31.28 20.76
CA ALA A 588 34.38 -32.09 21.59
C ALA A 588 33.73 -31.36 22.80
N VAL A 589 34.19 -30.16 23.18
CA VAL A 589 33.77 -29.47 24.42
C VAL A 589 33.23 -28.04 24.16
N TYR A 590 32.57 -27.80 23.02
CA TYR A 590 31.97 -26.49 22.71
C TYR A 590 30.43 -26.48 22.86
N GLU A 591 29.93 -26.39 24.10
CA GLU A 591 28.50 -26.16 24.38
C GLU A 591 28.23 -24.66 24.59
N LYS A 592 27.25 -24.09 23.87
CA LYS A 592 26.84 -22.69 24.05
C LYS A 592 26.08 -22.52 25.39
N PRO A 593 26.29 -21.42 26.14
CA PRO A 593 25.52 -21.17 27.37
C PRO A 593 24.02 -21.09 27.08
N GLN A 594 23.23 -21.91 27.77
CA GLN A 594 21.76 -21.91 27.66
C GLN A 594 21.15 -21.00 28.72
N ILE A 595 20.07 -20.28 28.37
CA ILE A 595 19.49 -19.25 29.24
C ILE A 595 18.01 -19.48 29.54
N VAL A 596 17.59 -18.97 30.70
CA VAL A 596 16.20 -18.81 31.13
C VAL A 596 15.95 -17.36 31.52
N LYS A 597 14.69 -16.95 31.59
CA LYS A 597 14.30 -15.60 31.97
C LYS A 597 13.45 -15.64 33.22
N ILE A 598 13.69 -14.72 34.15
CA ILE A 598 12.86 -14.54 35.35
C ILE A 598 12.34 -13.11 35.40
N SER A 599 11.06 -12.94 35.71
CA SER A 599 10.36 -11.66 35.73
C SER A 599 9.34 -11.59 36.88
N GLY A 600 8.92 -10.36 37.22
CA GLY A 600 7.93 -10.10 38.25
C GLY A 600 8.54 -9.76 39.60
N ALA A 601 7.92 -10.20 40.70
CA ALA A 601 8.26 -9.85 42.08
C ALA A 601 9.51 -10.59 42.62
N VAL A 602 10.65 -10.39 41.94
CA VAL A 602 11.98 -10.89 42.32
C VAL A 602 12.97 -9.73 42.42
N THR A 603 14.03 -9.88 43.21
CA THR A 603 14.98 -8.79 43.48
C THR A 603 15.71 -8.34 42.20
N TYR A 604 16.16 -9.28 41.38
CA TYR A 604 16.89 -9.02 40.13
C TYR A 604 16.24 -9.75 38.94
N PRO A 605 15.18 -9.19 38.32
CA PRO A 605 14.59 -9.78 37.12
C PRO A 605 15.58 -9.69 35.94
N GLY A 606 15.63 -10.73 35.09
CA GLY A 606 16.63 -10.77 34.01
C GLY A 606 16.80 -12.15 33.37
N LYS A 607 17.86 -12.27 32.57
CA LYS A 607 18.28 -13.52 31.93
C LYS A 607 19.35 -14.20 32.77
N TYR A 608 19.19 -15.49 33.02
CA TYR A 608 20.10 -16.30 33.81
C TYR A 608 20.59 -17.49 32.99
N VAL A 609 21.90 -17.71 32.99
CA VAL A 609 22.50 -18.90 32.37
C VAL A 609 22.22 -20.10 33.27
N LEU A 610 21.76 -21.20 32.66
CA LEU A 610 21.63 -22.50 33.31
C LEU A 610 23.04 -23.02 33.61
N ALA A 611 23.39 -23.13 34.90
CA ALA A 611 24.74 -23.49 35.31
C ALA A 611 25.10 -24.96 34.98
N ASN A 612 24.09 -25.81 34.81
CA ASN A 612 24.22 -27.22 34.43
C ASN A 612 22.89 -27.73 33.84
N LYS A 613 22.92 -28.94 33.26
CA LYS A 613 21.75 -29.57 32.60
C LYS A 613 20.58 -29.92 33.56
N LYS A 614 20.77 -29.83 34.88
CA LYS A 614 19.76 -30.14 35.91
C LYS A 614 19.45 -28.92 36.80
N GLU A 615 19.65 -27.70 36.31
CA GLU A 615 19.41 -26.47 37.07
C GLU A 615 17.93 -26.37 37.48
N SER A 616 17.68 -26.18 38.78
CA SER A 616 16.34 -26.13 39.36
C SER A 616 15.78 -24.71 39.44
N LEU A 617 14.45 -24.60 39.47
CA LEU A 617 13.74 -23.34 39.67
C LEU A 617 14.23 -22.60 40.93
N TYR A 618 14.34 -23.30 42.06
CA TYR A 618 14.80 -22.71 43.32
C TYR A 618 16.16 -22.01 43.16
N ASN A 619 17.13 -22.67 42.51
CA ASN A 619 18.48 -22.12 42.35
C ASN A 619 18.47 -20.83 41.52
N VAL A 620 17.70 -20.77 40.44
CA VAL A 620 17.58 -19.56 39.61
C VAL A 620 16.88 -18.43 40.37
N VAL A 621 15.84 -18.73 41.15
CA VAL A 621 15.16 -17.71 41.98
C VAL A 621 16.09 -17.17 43.06
N MET A 622 16.92 -18.01 43.70
CA MET A 622 17.90 -17.56 44.68
C MET A 622 19.00 -16.71 44.04
N ARG A 623 19.48 -17.10 42.84
CA ARG A 623 20.44 -16.31 42.06
C ARG A 623 19.85 -14.97 41.59
N ALA A 624 18.53 -14.89 41.45
CA ALA A 624 17.80 -13.65 41.21
C ALA A 624 17.59 -12.80 42.48
N GLY A 625 18.24 -13.15 43.59
CA GLY A 625 18.15 -12.44 44.86
C GLY A 625 16.87 -12.73 45.64
N GLY A 626 16.17 -13.82 45.33
CA GLY A 626 14.95 -14.23 46.00
C GLY A 626 13.70 -13.47 45.57
N LEU A 627 12.58 -13.75 46.26
CA LEU A 627 11.31 -13.05 46.06
C LEU A 627 11.28 -11.74 46.85
N THR A 628 10.66 -10.70 46.30
CA THR A 628 10.47 -9.43 47.03
C THR A 628 9.35 -9.54 48.06
N ALA A 629 9.28 -8.58 49.00
CA ALA A 629 8.27 -8.57 50.06
C ALA A 629 6.80 -8.46 49.57
N VAL A 630 6.61 -8.01 48.33
CA VAL A 630 5.29 -7.88 47.69
C VAL A 630 4.94 -9.07 46.80
N ALA A 631 5.79 -10.11 46.75
CA ALA A 631 5.58 -11.26 45.90
C ALA A 631 4.39 -12.12 46.38
N ASN A 632 3.58 -12.55 45.42
CA ASN A 632 2.54 -13.54 45.69
C ASN A 632 3.17 -14.94 45.74
N LEU A 633 3.26 -15.55 46.92
CA LEU A 633 3.84 -16.89 47.11
C LEU A 633 3.08 -17.98 46.34
N ASP A 634 1.80 -17.75 46.07
CA ASP A 634 0.92 -18.65 45.28
C ASP A 634 0.82 -18.22 43.80
N GLY A 635 1.54 -17.17 43.40
CA GLY A 635 1.49 -16.54 42.07
C GLY A 635 2.69 -16.83 41.17
N MET A 636 3.48 -17.86 41.48
CA MET A 636 4.62 -18.25 40.66
C MET A 636 4.22 -19.26 39.58
N LYS A 637 4.67 -19.04 38.34
CA LYS A 637 4.45 -19.96 37.22
C LYS A 637 5.62 -19.95 36.25
N ILE A 638 5.76 -21.03 35.48
CA ILE A 638 6.72 -21.11 34.38
C ILE A 638 5.97 -21.16 33.06
N LYS A 639 6.36 -20.34 32.10
CA LYS A 639 5.95 -20.40 30.70
C LYS A 639 7.04 -21.14 29.93
N ARG A 640 6.74 -22.36 29.51
CA ARG A 640 7.64 -23.22 28.76
C ARG A 640 7.28 -23.20 27.27
N PRO A 641 8.20 -22.83 26.36
CA PRO A 641 7.93 -22.87 24.93
C PRO A 641 7.52 -24.28 24.48
N ILE A 642 6.46 -24.39 23.68
CA ILE A 642 6.06 -25.67 23.08
C ILE A 642 7.00 -25.97 21.90
N LYS A 643 7.59 -27.16 21.86
CA LYS A 643 8.50 -27.55 20.77
C LYS A 643 7.71 -27.81 19.47
N ASP A 644 8.30 -27.47 18.32
CA ASP A 644 7.68 -27.70 17.01
C ASP A 644 7.33 -29.17 16.75
N GLU A 645 8.15 -30.10 17.22
CA GLU A 645 7.89 -31.55 17.14
C GLU A 645 6.61 -31.96 17.89
N GLN A 646 6.33 -31.37 19.05
CA GLN A 646 5.10 -31.65 19.82
C GLN A 646 3.86 -31.12 19.08
N ILE A 647 4.00 -29.97 18.40
CA ILE A 647 2.95 -29.42 17.55
C ILE A 647 2.70 -30.33 16.33
N GLN A 648 3.74 -30.94 15.76
CA GLN A 648 3.61 -31.89 14.66
C GLN A 648 2.97 -33.21 15.12
N GLN A 649 3.34 -33.74 16.29
CA GLN A 649 2.73 -34.96 16.85
C GLN A 649 1.23 -34.80 17.12
N LEU A 650 0.78 -33.62 17.58
CA LEU A 650 -0.66 -33.33 17.72
C LEU A 650 -1.41 -33.33 16.38
N LYS A 651 -0.75 -33.02 15.26
CA LYS A 651 -1.34 -33.10 13.91
C LYS A 651 -1.50 -34.54 13.42
N SER A 652 -0.65 -35.46 13.89
CA SER A 652 -0.67 -36.87 13.49
C SER A 652 -1.66 -37.74 14.28
N VAL A 653 -2.32 -37.20 15.32
CA VAL A 653 -3.35 -37.95 16.05
C VAL A 653 -4.63 -38.01 15.21
N ASN A 654 -4.98 -39.22 14.73
CA ASN A 654 -6.25 -39.52 14.06
C ASN A 654 -7.42 -39.41 15.05
N LEU A 655 -7.97 -38.20 15.19
CA LEU A 655 -9.29 -38.00 15.78
C LEU A 655 -10.31 -37.99 14.64
N ASN A 656 -11.48 -38.64 14.81
CA ASN A 656 -12.64 -38.56 13.89
C ASN A 656 -13.25 -37.14 13.92
N ILE A 657 -12.47 -36.16 13.50
CA ILE A 657 -12.78 -34.74 13.47
C ILE A 657 -12.45 -34.25 12.06
N GLU A 658 -13.33 -33.44 11.47
CA GLU A 658 -13.11 -32.83 10.17
C GLU A 658 -11.74 -32.13 10.08
N LYS A 659 -11.03 -32.36 8.97
CA LYS A 659 -9.68 -31.86 8.69
C LYS A 659 -9.57 -30.33 8.81
N ASP A 660 -10.64 -29.61 8.49
CA ASP A 660 -10.70 -28.15 8.60
C ASP A 660 -10.78 -27.67 10.07
N THR A 661 -11.42 -28.44 10.93
CA THR A 661 -11.48 -28.18 12.38
C THR A 661 -10.13 -28.46 13.04
N LEU A 662 -9.45 -29.53 12.63
CA LEU A 662 -8.07 -29.86 13.04
C LEU A 662 -7.07 -28.78 12.63
N ASN A 663 -7.20 -28.26 11.41
CA ASN A 663 -6.38 -27.15 10.93
C ASN A 663 -6.66 -25.86 11.71
N LYS A 664 -7.93 -25.51 11.99
CA LYS A 664 -8.28 -24.37 12.84
C LYS A 664 -7.75 -24.51 14.26
N LEU A 665 -7.80 -25.71 14.86
CA LEU A 665 -7.20 -25.97 16.18
C LEU A 665 -5.68 -25.82 16.16
N SER A 666 -5.01 -26.38 15.15
CA SER A 666 -3.54 -26.30 15.05
C SER A 666 -3.06 -24.87 14.80
N LYS A 667 -3.81 -24.08 14.03
CA LYS A 667 -3.57 -22.65 13.86
C LYS A 667 -3.77 -21.88 15.16
N LYS A 668 -4.85 -22.16 15.90
CA LYS A 668 -5.11 -21.57 17.22
C LYS A 668 -4.02 -21.92 18.25
N LEU A 669 -3.50 -23.15 18.22
CA LEU A 669 -2.38 -23.59 19.06
C LEU A 669 -1.07 -22.85 18.71
N LYS A 670 -0.76 -22.68 17.41
CA LYS A 670 0.43 -21.95 16.94
C LYS A 670 0.36 -20.44 17.21
N ASP A 671 -0.82 -19.84 17.01
CA ASP A 671 -0.99 -18.40 17.04
C ASP A 671 -1.33 -17.86 18.45
N GLU A 672 -2.11 -18.61 19.26
CA GLU A 672 -2.60 -18.16 20.58
C GLU A 672 -1.90 -18.82 21.80
N LEU A 673 -1.31 -20.02 21.68
CA LEU A 673 -0.73 -20.78 22.81
C LEU A 673 0.75 -21.11 22.58
N LYS A 674 1.61 -20.09 22.50
CA LYS A 674 3.07 -20.26 22.31
C LYS A 674 3.80 -20.93 23.48
N PHE A 675 3.18 -20.95 24.66
CA PHE A 675 3.78 -21.45 25.89
C PHE A 675 2.82 -22.35 26.66
N ALA A 676 3.33 -23.46 27.21
CA ALA A 676 2.68 -24.22 28.25
C ALA A 676 2.91 -23.54 29.60
N THR A 677 1.85 -23.38 30.41
CA THR A 677 1.97 -22.81 31.77
C THR A 677 2.09 -23.94 32.79
N ILE A 678 3.17 -23.91 33.57
CA ILE A 678 3.43 -24.84 34.67
C ILE A 678 3.20 -24.10 35.98
N PRO A 679 2.14 -24.41 36.75
CA PRO A 679 1.86 -23.75 38.01
C PRO A 679 2.87 -24.18 39.08
N ILE A 680 3.42 -23.21 39.80
CA ILE A 680 4.41 -23.46 40.86
C ILE A 680 3.78 -23.18 42.23
N ASN A 681 4.10 -24.04 43.19
CA ASN A 681 3.84 -23.81 44.61
C ASN A 681 5.16 -23.51 45.32
N TRP A 682 5.50 -22.22 45.43
CA TRP A 682 6.77 -21.79 45.98
C TRP A 682 6.90 -22.12 47.47
N GLU A 683 5.81 -21.97 48.24
CA GLU A 683 5.80 -22.24 49.68
C GLU A 683 6.25 -23.68 50.00
N LYS A 684 5.79 -24.64 49.19
CA LYS A 684 6.19 -26.05 49.34
C LYS A 684 7.64 -26.30 48.92
N ILE A 685 8.15 -25.60 47.92
CA ILE A 685 9.56 -25.72 47.47
C ILE A 685 10.53 -25.23 48.54
N VAL A 686 10.18 -24.14 49.23
CA VAL A 686 11.00 -23.60 50.32
C VAL A 686 11.06 -24.56 51.50
N LYS A 687 9.96 -25.26 51.78
CA LYS A 687 9.86 -26.27 52.85
C LYS A 687 10.56 -27.59 52.49
N ASP A 688 10.44 -28.03 51.25
CA ASP A 688 11.09 -29.22 50.71
C ASP A 688 11.61 -28.95 49.29
N LYS A 689 12.94 -28.87 49.16
CA LYS A 689 13.62 -28.58 47.88
C LYS A 689 13.43 -29.69 46.85
N ASN A 690 13.05 -30.90 47.26
CA ASN A 690 12.77 -32.04 46.39
C ASN A 690 11.27 -32.14 46.03
N HIS A 691 10.44 -31.21 46.49
CA HIS A 691 9.03 -31.18 46.15
C HIS A 691 8.85 -31.11 44.63
N TYR A 692 7.88 -31.86 44.08
CA TYR A 692 7.65 -31.99 42.63
C TYR A 692 7.45 -30.66 41.87
N SER A 693 7.12 -29.58 42.61
CA SER A 693 6.99 -28.25 42.04
C SER A 693 8.32 -27.54 41.77
N ASN A 694 9.45 -28.01 42.34
CA ASN A 694 10.79 -27.50 42.06
C ASN A 694 11.32 -28.13 40.77
N VAL A 695 10.71 -27.75 39.66
CA VAL A 695 11.00 -28.37 38.37
C VAL A 695 12.38 -27.98 37.83
N THR A 696 12.97 -28.88 37.05
CA THR A 696 14.15 -28.58 36.23
C THR A 696 13.77 -27.60 35.12
N LEU A 697 14.62 -26.60 34.93
CA LEU A 697 14.44 -25.57 33.91
C LEU A 697 15.07 -26.00 32.59
N PHE A 698 14.40 -25.66 31.49
CA PHE A 698 14.88 -25.87 30.14
C PHE A 698 15.19 -24.54 29.43
N PRO A 699 16.04 -24.56 28.40
CA PRO A 699 16.38 -23.36 27.64
C PRO A 699 15.12 -22.68 27.10
N GLY A 700 15.00 -21.37 27.31
CA GLY A 700 13.85 -20.59 26.89
C GLY A 700 12.65 -20.59 27.85
N ASP A 701 12.73 -21.29 29.00
CA ASP A 701 11.72 -21.14 30.06
C ASP A 701 11.66 -19.69 30.56
N GLU A 702 10.44 -19.18 30.76
CA GLU A 702 10.20 -17.91 31.45
C GLU A 702 9.51 -18.14 32.80
N ILE A 703 10.18 -17.77 33.89
CA ILE A 703 9.67 -17.80 35.25
C ILE A 703 8.99 -16.45 35.53
N GLU A 704 7.72 -16.49 35.90
CA GLU A 704 6.93 -15.30 36.23
C GLU A 704 6.48 -15.38 37.68
N VAL A 705 6.80 -14.35 38.48
CA VAL A 705 6.37 -14.22 39.87
C VAL A 705 5.38 -13.07 39.97
N ALA A 706 4.11 -13.37 40.21
CA ALA A 706 3.10 -12.34 40.37
C ALA A 706 3.32 -11.48 41.63
N VAL A 707 2.88 -10.23 41.57
CA VAL A 707 2.75 -9.35 42.75
C VAL A 707 1.47 -9.73 43.49
N TYR A 708 1.48 -9.68 44.82
CA TYR A 708 0.29 -9.96 45.62
C TYR A 708 -0.81 -8.92 45.33
N ASN A 709 -2.00 -9.40 45.00
CA ASN A 709 -3.19 -8.59 44.77
C ASN A 709 -4.35 -9.10 45.64
N GLU A 710 -5.03 -8.17 46.30
CA GLU A 710 -6.16 -8.47 47.18
C GLU A 710 -7.49 -8.61 46.42
N GLY A 711 -7.53 -8.39 45.11
CA GLY A 711 -8.73 -8.52 44.29
C GLY A 711 -9.07 -9.97 43.89
N VAL A 712 -10.35 -10.23 43.66
CA VAL A 712 -10.87 -11.43 42.97
C VAL A 712 -11.54 -10.95 41.68
N LYS A 713 -10.99 -11.36 40.54
CA LYS A 713 -11.48 -10.94 39.24
C LYS A 713 -12.62 -11.84 38.79
N VAL A 714 -13.77 -11.29 38.40
CA VAL A 714 -14.90 -12.07 37.86
C VAL A 714 -15.13 -11.70 36.40
N THR A 715 -15.05 -12.69 35.51
CA THR A 715 -14.99 -12.50 34.05
C THR A 715 -15.82 -13.54 33.29
N GLY A 716 -16.05 -13.30 31.99
CA GLY A 716 -16.80 -14.17 31.10
C GLY A 716 -18.26 -13.74 30.99
N ASN A 717 -19.17 -14.71 30.96
CA ASN A 717 -20.61 -14.50 30.81
C ASN A 717 -21.31 -14.15 32.13
N VAL A 718 -20.94 -12.98 32.68
CA VAL A 718 -21.52 -12.38 33.89
C VAL A 718 -22.13 -11.02 33.54
N LEU A 719 -23.07 -10.52 34.36
CA LEU A 719 -23.71 -9.23 34.06
C LEU A 719 -22.71 -8.07 34.00
N LEU A 720 -21.72 -8.07 34.89
CA LEU A 720 -20.63 -7.10 34.88
C LEU A 720 -19.28 -7.81 35.05
N THR A 721 -18.30 -7.50 34.23
CA THR A 721 -16.92 -7.94 34.48
C THR A 721 -16.27 -6.96 35.44
N SER A 722 -15.86 -7.42 36.63
CA SER A 722 -15.31 -6.56 37.69
C SER A 722 -14.36 -7.30 38.61
N GLU A 723 -13.49 -6.55 39.26
CA GLU A 723 -12.57 -7.02 40.29
C GLU A 723 -13.11 -6.62 41.67
N ILE A 724 -13.31 -7.62 42.54
CA ILE A 724 -13.96 -7.45 43.83
C ILE A 724 -12.94 -7.69 44.92
N PRO A 725 -12.74 -6.78 45.89
CA PRO A 725 -11.83 -6.99 47.00
C PRO A 725 -12.11 -8.31 47.73
N TYR A 726 -11.06 -9.09 47.95
CA TYR A 726 -11.12 -10.37 48.62
C TYR A 726 -11.57 -10.18 50.07
N ARG A 727 -12.54 -11.00 50.48
CA ARG A 727 -13.00 -11.07 51.87
C ARG A 727 -12.92 -12.50 52.39
N LYS A 728 -12.13 -12.70 53.44
CA LYS A 728 -11.99 -13.98 54.12
C LYS A 728 -13.37 -14.53 54.53
N GLY A 729 -13.62 -15.81 54.25
CA GLY A 729 -14.89 -16.48 54.52
C GLY A 729 -15.97 -16.28 53.45
N LYS A 730 -15.76 -15.43 52.44
CA LYS A 730 -16.63 -15.34 51.27
C LYS A 730 -16.17 -16.33 50.20
N GLY A 731 -17.09 -17.21 49.78
CA GLY A 731 -16.83 -18.20 48.75
C GLY A 731 -17.31 -17.76 47.35
N PHE A 732 -17.10 -18.62 46.36
CA PHE A 732 -17.43 -18.43 44.95
C PHE A 732 -18.77 -17.71 44.66
N LYS A 733 -19.86 -18.09 45.34
CA LYS A 733 -21.19 -17.52 45.14
C LYS A 733 -21.26 -16.02 45.47
N TYR A 734 -20.54 -15.58 46.50
CA TYR A 734 -20.52 -14.17 46.91
C TYR A 734 -20.00 -13.29 45.77
N TYR A 735 -18.87 -13.66 45.17
CA TYR A 735 -18.23 -12.90 44.10
C TYR A 735 -19.05 -12.89 42.81
N ILE A 736 -19.68 -14.01 42.46
CA ILE A 736 -20.62 -14.05 41.33
C ILE A 736 -21.80 -13.11 41.55
N ASN A 737 -22.36 -13.07 42.76
CA ASN A 737 -23.48 -12.18 43.07
C ASN A 737 -23.06 -10.71 43.13
N ALA A 738 -21.83 -10.43 43.60
CA ALA A 738 -21.28 -9.07 43.66
C ALA A 738 -21.19 -8.39 42.30
N VAL A 739 -21.11 -9.17 41.21
CA VAL A 739 -21.12 -8.67 39.83
C VAL A 739 -22.49 -8.76 39.15
N GLY A 740 -23.57 -8.86 39.92
CA GLY A 740 -24.94 -8.98 39.42
C GLY A 740 -25.36 -10.38 38.99
N GLY A 741 -24.47 -11.37 39.08
CA GLY A 741 -24.76 -12.75 38.71
C GLY A 741 -24.32 -13.11 37.29
N VAL A 742 -24.88 -14.22 36.78
CA VAL A 742 -24.52 -14.81 35.48
C VAL A 742 -25.50 -14.32 34.43
N ASP A 743 -25.01 -13.95 33.24
CA ASP A 743 -25.85 -13.51 32.14
C ASP A 743 -26.71 -14.66 31.55
N SER A 744 -27.61 -14.36 30.61
CA SER A 744 -28.52 -15.36 30.00
C SER A 744 -27.79 -16.48 29.25
N LYS A 745 -26.63 -16.16 28.65
CA LYS A 745 -25.77 -17.07 27.89
C LYS A 745 -24.77 -17.83 28.77
N GLY A 746 -24.61 -17.44 30.04
CA GLY A 746 -23.56 -17.94 30.91
C GLY A 746 -23.83 -19.29 31.53
N TRP A 747 -22.78 -20.12 31.59
CA TRP A 747 -22.83 -21.50 32.05
C TRP A 747 -22.37 -21.66 33.49
N LYS A 748 -23.20 -21.18 34.43
CA LYS A 748 -22.89 -21.20 35.87
C LYS A 748 -22.42 -22.56 36.42
N LYS A 749 -22.92 -23.68 35.88
CA LYS A 749 -22.53 -25.04 36.31
C LYS A 749 -21.14 -25.49 35.84
N LYS A 750 -20.54 -24.78 34.89
CA LYS A 750 -19.17 -25.02 34.38
C LYS A 750 -18.23 -23.85 34.66
N ALA A 751 -18.63 -22.94 35.54
CA ALA A 751 -17.75 -21.88 35.98
C ALA A 751 -16.58 -22.44 36.79
N TYR A 752 -15.41 -21.82 36.67
CA TYR A 752 -14.16 -22.28 37.25
C TYR A 752 -13.34 -21.10 37.78
N VAL A 753 -12.38 -21.41 38.65
CA VAL A 753 -11.45 -20.45 39.25
C VAL A 753 -10.06 -20.72 38.69
N ILE A 754 -9.38 -19.68 38.21
CA ILE A 754 -7.95 -19.69 37.88
C ILE A 754 -7.23 -19.03 39.06
N TYR A 755 -6.31 -19.75 39.70
CA TYR A 755 -5.48 -19.23 40.78
C TYR A 755 -4.29 -18.44 40.22
N PRO A 756 -3.60 -17.64 41.05
CA PRO A 756 -2.50 -16.76 40.62
C PRO A 756 -1.36 -17.46 39.85
N ASN A 757 -1.00 -18.69 40.25
CA ASN A 757 -0.02 -19.52 39.53
C ASN A 757 -0.53 -20.13 38.20
N GLY A 758 -1.75 -19.81 37.78
CA GLY A 758 -2.37 -20.33 36.55
C GLY A 758 -3.04 -21.69 36.72
N LYS A 759 -3.07 -22.27 37.92
CA LYS A 759 -3.82 -23.52 38.19
C LYS A 759 -5.32 -23.25 38.11
N ALA A 760 -6.07 -24.09 37.41
CA ALA A 760 -7.53 -24.00 37.35
C ALA A 760 -8.21 -25.02 38.28
N ALA A 761 -9.34 -24.63 38.90
CA ALA A 761 -10.23 -25.51 39.65
C ALA A 761 -11.69 -25.31 39.18
N VAL A 762 -12.39 -26.41 38.94
CA VAL A 762 -13.74 -26.41 38.34
C VAL A 762 -14.83 -26.65 39.39
N THR A 763 -16.02 -26.12 39.14
CA THR A 763 -17.21 -26.45 39.96
C THR A 763 -17.61 -27.91 39.75
N GLY A 764 -17.76 -28.66 40.84
CA GLY A 764 -18.21 -30.04 40.86
C GLY A 764 -19.69 -30.18 41.21
N SER A 765 -20.30 -31.29 40.82
CA SER A 765 -21.66 -31.66 41.23
C SER A 765 -21.72 -33.14 41.57
N PHE A 766 -22.29 -33.47 42.72
CA PHE A 766 -22.62 -34.84 43.11
C PHE A 766 -24.09 -34.87 43.53
N LEU A 767 -24.90 -35.70 42.85
CA LEU A 767 -26.37 -35.67 42.95
C LEU A 767 -26.91 -34.23 42.79
N PHE A 768 -27.69 -33.74 43.75
CA PHE A 768 -28.29 -32.40 43.76
C PHE A 768 -27.39 -31.33 44.40
N PHE A 769 -26.27 -31.72 45.03
CA PHE A 769 -25.36 -30.82 45.74
C PHE A 769 -24.23 -30.33 44.82
N ARG A 770 -23.99 -29.01 44.84
CA ARG A 770 -22.92 -28.37 44.07
C ARG A 770 -21.77 -27.97 44.99
N SER A 771 -20.57 -28.39 44.63
CA SER A 771 -19.33 -28.00 45.30
C SER A 771 -18.61 -26.95 44.47
N TYR A 772 -18.33 -25.79 45.07
CA TYR A 772 -17.66 -24.68 44.41
C TYR A 772 -16.20 -24.61 44.86
N PRO A 773 -15.26 -24.26 43.97
CA PRO A 773 -13.87 -24.07 44.35
C PRO A 773 -13.72 -22.96 45.40
N ASN A 774 -12.72 -23.12 46.25
CA ASN A 774 -12.31 -22.04 47.15
C ASN A 774 -11.77 -20.87 46.33
N VAL A 775 -12.01 -19.66 46.82
CA VAL A 775 -11.52 -18.42 46.22
C VAL A 775 -10.41 -17.89 47.12
N THR A 776 -9.24 -17.59 46.57
CA THR A 776 -8.12 -16.95 47.25
C THR A 776 -7.93 -15.54 46.72
N PRO A 777 -7.13 -14.69 47.39
CA PRO A 777 -6.65 -13.44 46.77
C PRO A 777 -6.04 -13.69 45.39
N ASP A 778 -6.22 -12.73 44.48
CA ASP A 778 -5.72 -12.75 43.10
C ASP A 778 -6.29 -13.90 42.22
N SER A 779 -7.36 -14.56 42.69
CA SER A 779 -8.09 -15.55 41.89
C SER A 779 -8.95 -14.89 40.81
N GLN A 780 -9.05 -15.54 39.66
CA GLN A 780 -9.97 -15.18 38.59
C GLN A 780 -11.10 -16.21 38.47
N ILE A 781 -12.34 -15.79 38.70
CA ILE A 781 -13.54 -16.57 38.42
C ILE A 781 -13.95 -16.34 36.96
N VAL A 782 -14.08 -17.43 36.21
CA VAL A 782 -14.50 -17.40 34.81
C VAL A 782 -15.82 -18.15 34.65
N VAL A 783 -16.81 -17.47 34.08
CA VAL A 783 -18.08 -18.09 33.68
C VAL A 783 -18.08 -18.29 32.17
N PRO A 784 -17.97 -19.53 31.66
CA PRO A 784 -17.96 -19.77 30.22
C PRO A 784 -19.37 -19.65 29.63
N GLN A 785 -19.47 -19.53 28.31
CA GLN A 785 -20.73 -19.54 27.58
C GLN A 785 -21.35 -20.95 27.56
N LYS A 786 -22.68 -21.05 27.61
CA LYS A 786 -23.41 -22.32 27.38
C LYS A 786 -23.29 -22.70 25.90
N PRO A 787 -22.90 -23.94 25.57
CA PRO A 787 -22.93 -24.41 24.18
C PRO A 787 -24.37 -24.45 23.67
N GLU A 788 -24.58 -24.05 22.41
CA GLU A 788 -25.87 -24.20 21.74
C GLU A 788 -26.13 -25.69 21.48
N ALA A 789 -27.07 -26.27 22.23
CA ALA A 789 -27.46 -27.65 22.02
C ALA A 789 -28.34 -27.74 20.76
N LYS A 790 -27.78 -28.25 19.65
CA LYS A 790 -28.61 -28.81 18.58
C LYS A 790 -29.41 -29.96 19.18
N LYS A 791 -30.75 -29.93 19.08
CA LYS A 791 -31.57 -31.09 19.39
C LYS A 791 -31.21 -32.18 18.38
N MET A 792 -30.64 -33.28 18.86
CA MET A 792 -30.40 -34.46 18.03
C MET A 792 -31.72 -34.94 17.43
N SER A 793 -31.70 -35.33 16.17
CA SER A 793 -32.85 -35.94 15.50
C SER A 793 -33.13 -37.35 16.06
N ALA A 794 -34.36 -37.83 15.93
CA ALA A 794 -34.72 -39.18 16.33
C ALA A 794 -33.85 -40.25 15.63
N GLY A 795 -33.40 -39.99 14.40
CA GLY A 795 -32.48 -40.86 13.65
C GLY A 795 -31.06 -40.92 14.24
N GLU A 796 -30.53 -39.80 14.73
CA GLU A 796 -29.22 -39.76 15.41
C GLU A 796 -29.26 -40.49 16.76
N TRP A 797 -30.42 -40.46 17.44
CA TRP A 797 -30.65 -41.23 18.68
C TRP A 797 -30.69 -42.74 18.43
N VAL A 798 -31.37 -43.18 17.37
CA VAL A 798 -31.42 -44.59 16.95
C VAL A 798 -30.03 -45.08 16.52
N GLY A 799 -29.23 -44.23 15.86
CA GLY A 799 -27.85 -44.53 15.47
C GLY A 799 -26.89 -44.71 16.65
N ILE A 800 -27.02 -43.92 17.71
CA ILE A 800 -26.20 -44.13 18.93
C ILE A 800 -26.69 -45.36 19.72
N GLY A 801 -28.00 -45.63 19.71
CA GLY A 801 -28.58 -46.83 20.32
C GLY A 801 -28.10 -48.13 19.66
N SER A 802 -27.94 -48.15 18.33
CA SER A 802 -27.42 -49.32 17.60
C SER A 802 -25.93 -49.54 17.80
N VAL A 803 -25.14 -48.47 17.98
CA VAL A 803 -23.71 -48.56 18.29
C VAL A 803 -23.47 -49.01 19.74
N LEU A 804 -24.28 -48.53 20.69
CA LEU A 804 -24.21 -48.98 22.09
C LEU A 804 -24.68 -50.42 22.25
N SER A 805 -25.70 -50.87 21.50
CA SER A 805 -26.15 -52.26 21.54
C SER A 805 -25.13 -53.22 20.92
N THR A 806 -24.45 -52.83 19.83
CA THR A 806 -23.36 -53.61 19.22
C THR A 806 -22.11 -53.66 20.12
N MET A 807 -21.74 -52.56 20.77
CA MET A 807 -20.67 -52.59 21.79
C MET A 807 -21.04 -53.46 23.00
N THR A 808 -22.29 -53.42 23.46
CA THR A 808 -22.75 -54.25 24.59
C THR A 808 -22.79 -55.73 24.21
N LEU A 809 -23.19 -56.07 22.99
CA LEU A 809 -23.13 -57.42 22.44
C LEU A 809 -21.68 -57.91 22.25
N ALA A 810 -20.76 -57.05 21.83
CA ALA A 810 -19.34 -57.38 21.71
C ALA A 810 -18.70 -57.63 23.10
N ILE A 811 -19.06 -56.85 24.11
CA ILE A 811 -18.62 -57.05 25.49
C ILE A 811 -19.21 -58.34 26.09
N LEU A 812 -20.48 -58.66 25.80
CA LEU A 812 -21.13 -59.91 26.21
C LEU A 812 -20.60 -61.15 25.48
N ALA A 813 -20.16 -61.01 24.23
CA ALA A 813 -19.49 -62.07 23.47
C ALA A 813 -18.08 -62.36 24.02
N PHE A 814 -17.36 -61.33 24.45
CA PHE A 814 -16.06 -61.46 25.13
C PHE A 814 -16.15 -62.06 26.54
N LEU A 815 -17.32 -62.00 27.19
CA LEU A 815 -17.57 -62.59 28.51
C LEU A 815 -18.08 -64.05 28.45
N ARG A 816 -18.22 -64.63 27.25
CA ARG A 816 -18.66 -66.02 27.02
C ARG A 816 -17.60 -66.93 26.38
N THR A 817 -16.38 -66.43 26.21
CA THR A 817 -15.13 -67.20 25.99
C THR A 817 -14.27 -67.06 27.21
#